data_AF-A0A3A5VB97-F1
#
_entry.id   AF-A0A3A5VB97-F1
#
_cell.length_a   1.000
_cell.length_b   1.000
_cell.length_c   1.000
_cell.angle_alpha   90.00
_cell.angle_beta   90.00
_cell.angle_gamma   90.00
#
_symmetry.space_group_name_H-M   'P 1'
#
loop_
_entity.id
_entity.type
_entity.pdbx_description
1 polymer ?
#
loop_
_entity_poly.entity_id
_entity_poly.type
_entity_poly.pdbx_seq_one_letter_code
_entity_poly.pdbx_strand_id
1 'polypeptide(L)'
;MYNKKMIAMMLTLSMLAASLAGCAGGDDDWDADDAASDVSVVWVESGWDPIIPNLNAGEMCDVIISAMTKTEARDQVVDFTRAYYTSSQGVIGGSGSAAISDVSELNAAGVTIGVQSGTTSDLYAADNLAMATTSGYEDFPSVIAALNNGDVMYAMGDAPVLSLEGTLMTTFSDENFGFAVREDSGDLLDVLNVAIGAIVDSGEYDSIYAASFNGAVTLADDSTADTATAYPDDFDASSDLASVLDSGALRVCTDPFYAPFESYDADGNVVGFDADIAHAIVDEVAAHYMGTANPSFDGEPLPEPAQLIRIGFLNDATGPIAQFAAPFSYVWAQAQDDLNAVDSANYVFEVVEADSGCDGTMAQAAAQSLIDAGVVAVAGAACSGASMGANAVLSAAGIPMISYASTSPALESDTDYPHFYRIVPSDALQGQAAADMIAASGVSNTAIIHMTNSYGAGLADAVVANLGAANVCLQAGYEETATDFSAAVQSVIDAGCDSAFLASYSADGAMIVETMVGLGATIPTFSADGMAGEAALNDYSSPAAANLLQVTKPSAASGAGVFAAECAEDAVCSTGIYQNEAYDAVMMIGHAAMHEDGANMASHIEMVGNGYAGESGTHTFLANGDVGGSGYDVCTFHHVPTYGEYFNCDRMWSIADGLGDVPWAGATVKIGFLNDATGPIAVYAGGFVASSQIALGLANTIGYSSGVQFEIVYADSGCDGTAGATAAQALVDAGVWGVVGAACSGASMGANAVLAAAGIPQVSYASTSPALTDATAYPGFFRVVPSDAFQGSVVADVMMADSQDNVAVIHMTNAYGAGLADAFVANMDAAHICTQVGYEDTSTDYATLAQAVVDAGCTSALLVSYATDGAGIIEELAGLGYTGAIYGADGIAEEGLAAGMSDTTLVDGIIATKPAAAGTPGMVAMVFGALCAQSTDCAGGIYTAEAFDAVTIVAFAAFTALATPGLDAGSAVMGTGQGWNGASGTISFLTNGDVPAAGFCIGEFSTATDGTVSYDCARSWDPVNGITTA
;
A
#
# COMPACT_ATOMS: atom_id res chain seq x y z
N MET A 1 -57.01 73.40 -74.52
CA MET A 1 -55.99 74.40 -74.18
C MET A 1 -55.17 73.88 -73.02
N TYR A 2 -53.88 73.68 -73.25
CA TYR A 2 -52.86 74.27 -72.40
C TYR A 2 -52.83 73.75 -70.97
N ASN A 3 -51.77 73.06 -70.57
CA ASN A 3 -51.24 73.16 -69.19
C ASN A 3 -52.22 72.88 -68.01
N LYS A 4 -53.45 72.45 -68.29
CA LYS A 4 -54.62 72.20 -67.41
C LYS A 4 -55.70 71.34 -68.12
N LYS A 5 -55.38 70.73 -69.28
CA LYS A 5 -56.25 69.74 -69.96
C LYS A 5 -55.59 68.38 -70.23
N MET A 6 -54.31 68.17 -69.85
CA MET A 6 -53.70 66.82 -69.79
C MET A 6 -53.87 66.16 -68.42
N ILE A 7 -54.03 66.94 -67.35
CA ILE A 7 -54.36 66.47 -65.99
C ILE A 7 -55.78 65.83 -65.95
N ALA A 8 -56.69 66.18 -66.87
CA ALA A 8 -58.05 65.61 -66.91
C ALA A 8 -58.21 64.33 -67.75
N MET A 9 -57.18 63.88 -68.51
CA MET A 9 -57.24 62.63 -69.30
C MET A 9 -56.35 61.50 -68.73
N MET A 10 -55.35 61.81 -67.91
CA MET A 10 -54.67 60.79 -67.09
C MET A 10 -55.48 60.38 -65.85
N LEU A 11 -56.43 61.22 -65.43
CA LEU A 11 -57.46 60.87 -64.43
C LEU A 11 -58.53 59.89 -64.97
N THR A 12 -58.56 59.62 -66.27
CA THR A 12 -59.53 58.67 -66.87
C THR A 12 -58.94 57.31 -67.25
N LEU A 13 -57.62 57.09 -67.09
CA LEU A 13 -57.04 55.74 -67.13
C LEU A 13 -56.92 55.12 -65.73
N SER A 14 -56.71 55.90 -64.68
CA SER A 14 -56.78 55.41 -63.29
C SER A 14 -58.21 55.08 -62.85
N MET A 15 -59.22 55.76 -63.40
CA MET A 15 -60.64 55.44 -63.15
C MET A 15 -61.15 54.22 -63.94
N LEU A 16 -60.40 53.73 -64.94
CA LEU A 16 -60.73 52.49 -65.65
C LEU A 16 -60.06 51.25 -65.02
N ALA A 17 -58.97 51.45 -64.24
CA ALA A 17 -58.48 50.43 -63.32
C ALA A 17 -59.41 50.29 -62.08
N ALA A 18 -59.96 51.42 -61.60
CA ALA A 18 -60.94 51.41 -60.52
C ALA A 18 -62.33 50.84 -60.91
N SER A 19 -62.65 50.73 -62.21
CA SER A 19 -63.89 50.08 -62.67
C SER A 19 -63.75 48.56 -62.91
N LEU A 20 -62.55 47.98 -62.69
CA LEU A 20 -62.36 46.52 -62.71
C LEU A 20 -62.13 45.90 -61.32
N ALA A 21 -62.01 46.71 -60.26
CA ALA A 21 -62.02 46.23 -58.86
C ALA A 21 -63.29 46.62 -58.08
N GLY A 22 -64.21 47.40 -58.69
CA GLY A 22 -65.55 47.65 -58.15
C GLY A 22 -66.53 46.46 -58.27
N CYS A 23 -66.01 45.23 -58.31
CA CYS A 23 -66.78 43.98 -58.41
C CYS A 23 -66.18 42.82 -57.59
N ALA A 24 -65.37 43.11 -56.57
CA ALA A 24 -64.97 42.14 -55.54
C ALA A 24 -65.01 42.87 -54.20
N GLY A 25 -66.16 42.79 -53.54
CA GLY A 25 -66.31 43.14 -52.13
C GLY A 25 -66.98 41.94 -51.48
N GLY A 26 -66.34 41.43 -50.43
CA GLY A 26 -66.73 40.25 -49.65
C GLY A 26 -65.71 39.13 -49.87
N ASP A 27 -64.89 38.73 -48.91
CA ASP A 27 -64.67 39.18 -47.53
C ASP A 27 -63.14 39.33 -47.35
N ASP A 28 -62.66 40.25 -46.49
CA ASP A 28 -61.21 40.51 -46.28
C ASP A 28 -60.59 39.48 -45.30
N ASP A 29 -61.33 38.41 -45.02
CA ASP A 29 -61.00 37.33 -44.09
C ASP A 29 -60.13 36.27 -44.79
N TRP A 30 -59.21 35.67 -44.04
CA TRP A 30 -58.31 34.61 -44.54
C TRP A 30 -59.09 33.35 -44.98
N ASP A 31 -58.69 32.74 -46.11
CA ASP A 31 -59.32 31.54 -46.68
C ASP A 31 -58.44 30.31 -46.42
N ALA A 32 -59.01 29.29 -45.76
CA ALA A 32 -58.30 28.05 -45.46
C ALA A 32 -57.82 27.28 -46.72
N ASP A 33 -58.37 27.58 -47.90
CA ASP A 33 -57.89 27.03 -49.18
C ASP A 33 -56.48 27.55 -49.57
N ASP A 34 -56.02 28.65 -48.97
CA ASP A 34 -54.68 29.25 -49.20
C ASP A 34 -53.61 28.74 -48.20
N ALA A 35 -54.00 27.96 -47.18
CA ALA A 35 -53.11 27.38 -46.19
C ALA A 35 -52.06 26.43 -46.81
N ALA A 36 -50.86 26.41 -46.24
CA ALA A 36 -49.85 25.39 -46.52
C ALA A 36 -50.36 23.98 -46.11
N SER A 37 -49.63 22.94 -46.54
CA SER A 37 -49.98 21.56 -46.17
C SER A 37 -49.57 21.18 -44.75
N ASP A 38 -48.72 21.99 -44.11
CA ASP A 38 -48.19 21.79 -42.76
C ASP A 38 -47.58 23.09 -42.22
N VAL A 39 -47.35 23.19 -40.90
CA VAL A 39 -46.57 24.27 -40.27
C VAL A 39 -45.36 23.66 -39.56
N SER A 40 -44.18 24.21 -39.81
CA SER A 40 -42.94 23.78 -39.16
C SER A 40 -42.21 24.95 -38.53
N VAL A 41 -41.42 24.66 -37.48
CA VAL A 41 -40.54 25.66 -36.87
C VAL A 41 -39.35 25.94 -37.79
N VAL A 42 -39.07 27.22 -38.02
CA VAL A 42 -37.85 27.70 -38.70
C VAL A 42 -37.06 28.52 -37.70
N TRP A 43 -35.97 27.95 -37.19
CA TRP A 43 -35.10 28.61 -36.23
C TRP A 43 -34.28 29.75 -36.85
N VAL A 44 -34.25 30.88 -36.14
CA VAL A 44 -33.48 32.07 -36.49
C VAL A 44 -32.63 32.47 -35.30
N GLU A 45 -31.33 32.25 -35.38
CA GLU A 45 -30.38 32.62 -34.33
C GLU A 45 -30.31 34.15 -34.17
N SER A 46 -30.45 34.62 -32.94
CA SER A 46 -30.22 36.01 -32.54
C SER A 46 -29.55 36.00 -31.18
N GLY A 47 -28.51 36.82 -30.99
CA GLY A 47 -28.02 37.07 -29.63
C GLY A 47 -29.11 37.68 -28.74
N TRP A 48 -29.00 37.47 -27.43
CA TRP A 48 -29.97 37.93 -26.44
C TRP A 48 -30.31 39.43 -26.53
N ASP A 49 -29.30 40.30 -26.46
CA ASP A 49 -29.51 41.76 -26.42
C ASP A 49 -30.35 42.31 -27.60
N PRO A 50 -30.11 41.92 -28.88
CA PRO A 50 -30.91 42.39 -30.01
C PRO A 50 -32.21 41.61 -30.28
N ILE A 51 -32.57 40.57 -29.51
CA ILE A 51 -33.64 39.64 -29.90
C ILE A 51 -35.04 40.29 -30.02
N ILE A 52 -35.43 41.15 -29.07
CA ILE A 52 -36.69 41.92 -29.14
C ILE A 52 -36.67 42.96 -30.28
N PRO A 53 -35.61 43.78 -30.44
CA PRO A 53 -35.47 44.65 -31.61
C PRO A 53 -35.58 43.89 -32.95
N ASN A 54 -35.05 42.68 -33.03
CA ASN A 54 -35.11 41.84 -34.22
C ASN A 54 -36.53 41.34 -34.53
N LEU A 55 -37.30 40.93 -33.51
CA LEU A 55 -38.72 40.61 -33.65
C LEU A 55 -39.54 41.80 -34.13
N ASN A 56 -39.36 42.97 -33.50
CA ASN A 56 -40.11 44.19 -33.80
C ASN A 56 -39.77 44.81 -35.17
N ALA A 57 -38.63 44.44 -35.76
CA ALA A 57 -38.33 44.82 -37.14
C ALA A 57 -39.23 44.08 -38.17
N GLY A 58 -39.89 42.99 -37.78
CA GLY A 58 -40.89 42.26 -38.57
C GLY A 58 -40.34 41.39 -39.71
N GLU A 59 -39.06 41.54 -40.07
CA GLU A 59 -38.45 40.80 -41.18
C GLU A 59 -37.74 39.50 -40.74
N MET A 60 -37.30 39.40 -39.49
CA MET A 60 -36.42 38.32 -39.03
C MET A 60 -37.19 37.09 -38.53
N CYS A 61 -38.15 37.27 -37.62
CA CYS A 61 -38.93 36.20 -37.00
C CYS A 61 -40.36 36.66 -36.68
N ASP A 62 -41.22 35.69 -36.39
CA ASP A 62 -42.63 35.88 -36.06
C ASP A 62 -42.86 35.82 -34.54
N VAL A 63 -42.03 35.06 -33.83
CA VAL A 63 -42.10 34.86 -32.36
C VAL A 63 -40.70 34.68 -31.78
N ILE A 64 -40.51 34.99 -30.50
CA ILE A 64 -39.31 34.65 -29.72
C ILE A 64 -39.64 33.51 -28.75
N ILE A 65 -38.79 32.47 -28.74
CA ILE A 65 -38.79 31.37 -27.78
C ILE A 65 -37.34 31.14 -27.37
N SER A 66 -36.99 31.59 -26.17
CA SER A 66 -35.61 31.59 -25.65
C SER A 66 -35.61 31.88 -24.14
N ALA A 67 -36.25 31.03 -23.35
CA ALA A 67 -36.37 31.16 -21.88
C ALA A 67 -36.74 32.58 -21.39
N MET A 68 -37.60 33.29 -22.14
CA MET A 68 -37.76 34.73 -21.94
C MET A 68 -38.67 35.04 -20.76
N THR A 69 -38.08 35.50 -19.65
CA THR A 69 -38.87 36.03 -18.53
C THR A 69 -39.78 37.18 -18.96
N LYS A 70 -41.06 37.03 -18.63
CA LYS A 70 -42.09 38.06 -18.74
C LYS A 70 -41.83 39.15 -17.70
N THR A 71 -41.47 40.35 -18.15
CA THR A 71 -41.26 41.52 -17.27
C THR A 71 -42.14 42.67 -17.72
N GLU A 72 -42.56 43.52 -16.78
CA GLU A 72 -43.36 44.73 -17.08
C GLU A 72 -42.69 45.66 -18.10
N ALA A 73 -41.36 45.61 -18.22
CA ALA A 73 -40.60 46.42 -19.19
C ALA A 73 -40.64 45.80 -20.60
N ARG A 74 -40.58 44.47 -20.71
CA ARG A 74 -40.68 43.77 -22.00
C ARG A 74 -42.11 43.80 -22.53
N ASP A 75 -43.10 43.66 -21.65
CA ASP A 75 -44.54 43.72 -21.95
C ASP A 75 -45.01 45.10 -22.49
N GLN A 76 -44.15 46.12 -22.46
CA GLN A 76 -44.42 47.44 -23.07
C GLN A 76 -44.01 47.54 -24.54
N VAL A 77 -43.35 46.52 -25.08
CA VAL A 77 -42.78 46.55 -26.44
C VAL A 77 -43.01 45.26 -27.23
N VAL A 78 -43.51 44.22 -26.59
CA VAL A 78 -43.93 42.92 -27.16
C VAL A 78 -45.09 42.40 -26.32
N ASP A 79 -45.95 41.57 -26.92
CA ASP A 79 -46.99 40.85 -26.19
C ASP A 79 -46.50 39.43 -25.85
N PHE A 80 -46.84 38.95 -24.66
CA PHE A 80 -46.49 37.60 -24.22
C PHE A 80 -47.68 36.65 -24.20
N THR A 81 -47.44 35.40 -24.59
CA THR A 81 -48.37 34.30 -24.31
C THR A 81 -48.54 34.09 -22.79
N ARG A 82 -49.50 33.25 -22.42
CA ARG A 82 -49.50 32.52 -21.16
C ARG A 82 -48.15 31.82 -20.96
N ALA A 83 -47.79 31.61 -19.71
CA ALA A 83 -46.55 30.95 -19.37
C ALA A 83 -46.49 29.55 -19.99
N TYR A 84 -45.32 29.15 -20.47
CA TYR A 84 -45.01 27.78 -20.86
C TYR A 84 -43.97 27.14 -19.93
N TYR A 85 -43.32 27.93 -19.07
CA TYR A 85 -42.45 27.45 -18.00
C TYR A 85 -42.42 28.47 -16.85
N THR A 86 -42.22 27.98 -15.62
CA THR A 86 -41.91 28.83 -14.45
C THR A 86 -40.57 28.41 -13.88
N SER A 87 -39.63 29.34 -13.89
CA SER A 87 -38.27 29.21 -13.39
C SER A 87 -38.11 29.90 -12.03
N SER A 88 -37.00 29.64 -11.37
CA SER A 88 -36.47 30.48 -10.29
C SER A 88 -35.04 30.86 -10.66
N GLN A 89 -34.62 32.09 -10.36
CA GLN A 89 -33.20 32.45 -10.46
C GLN A 89 -32.39 31.77 -9.34
N GLY A 90 -31.09 31.57 -9.55
CA GLY A 90 -30.22 30.83 -8.64
C GLY A 90 -28.80 31.37 -8.56
N VAL A 91 -28.01 30.77 -7.66
CA VAL A 91 -26.59 31.06 -7.46
C VAL A 91 -25.78 29.77 -7.35
N ILE A 92 -24.66 29.69 -8.06
CA ILE A 92 -23.58 28.71 -7.81
C ILE A 92 -22.28 29.45 -7.50
N GLY A 93 -21.37 28.81 -6.77
CA GLY A 93 -20.05 29.35 -6.45
C GLY A 93 -18.91 28.55 -7.07
N GLY A 94 -17.85 29.24 -7.48
CA GLY A 94 -16.62 28.61 -7.98
C GLY A 94 -15.80 27.97 -6.85
N SER A 95 -14.75 27.23 -7.20
CA SER A 95 -13.89 26.53 -6.24
C SER A 95 -13.36 27.45 -5.14
N GLY A 96 -13.56 27.08 -3.88
CA GLY A 96 -13.14 27.85 -2.69
C GLY A 96 -14.04 29.02 -2.32
N SER A 97 -15.16 29.23 -3.02
CA SER A 97 -16.16 30.23 -2.66
C SER A 97 -16.86 29.88 -1.34
N ALA A 98 -17.24 30.90 -0.57
CA ALA A 98 -17.99 30.69 0.66
C ALA A 98 -19.40 30.20 0.35
N ALA A 99 -19.94 29.30 1.18
CA ALA A 99 -21.35 28.96 1.11
C ALA A 99 -22.21 30.16 1.53
N ILE A 100 -23.33 30.36 0.85
CA ILE A 100 -24.35 31.37 1.17
C ILE A 100 -25.70 30.69 1.38
N SER A 101 -26.57 31.30 2.19
CA SER A 101 -27.93 30.79 2.41
C SER A 101 -29.03 31.66 1.81
N ASP A 102 -28.69 32.86 1.36
CA ASP A 102 -29.58 33.82 0.71
C ASP A 102 -28.80 34.69 -0.28
N VAL A 103 -29.39 35.03 -1.42
CA VAL A 103 -28.73 35.81 -2.48
C VAL A 103 -28.27 37.20 -2.00
N SER A 104 -28.92 37.77 -0.99
CA SER A 104 -28.53 39.08 -0.43
C SER A 104 -27.16 39.07 0.26
N GLU A 105 -26.65 37.90 0.65
CA GLU A 105 -25.31 37.73 1.21
C GLU A 105 -24.20 38.07 0.20
N LEU A 106 -24.51 37.99 -1.11
CA LEU A 106 -23.60 38.41 -2.17
C LEU A 106 -23.35 39.92 -2.21
N ASN A 107 -24.19 40.73 -1.55
CA ASN A 107 -24.05 42.19 -1.49
C ASN A 107 -22.93 42.62 -0.53
N ALA A 108 -21.70 42.18 -0.81
CA ALA A 108 -20.52 42.42 0.01
C ALA A 108 -19.33 42.90 -0.81
N ALA A 109 -18.49 43.74 -0.20
CA ALA A 109 -17.31 44.29 -0.85
C ALA A 109 -16.28 43.19 -1.13
N GLY A 110 -15.81 43.11 -2.38
CA GLY A 110 -14.84 42.11 -2.83
C GLY A 110 -15.45 40.84 -3.42
N VAL A 111 -16.77 40.70 -3.40
CA VAL A 111 -17.50 39.65 -4.14
C VAL A 111 -17.56 40.01 -5.62
N THR A 112 -17.26 39.05 -6.50
CA THR A 112 -17.38 39.17 -7.96
C THR A 112 -18.43 38.20 -8.50
N ILE A 113 -19.31 38.67 -9.37
CA ILE A 113 -20.48 37.93 -9.86
C ILE A 113 -20.52 37.98 -11.38
N GLY A 114 -20.66 36.83 -12.02
CA GLY A 114 -20.93 36.72 -13.46
C GLY A 114 -22.43 36.61 -13.75
N VAL A 115 -22.90 37.36 -14.73
CA VAL A 115 -24.28 37.32 -15.27
C VAL A 115 -24.26 37.47 -16.78
N GLN A 116 -25.25 36.93 -17.49
CA GLN A 116 -25.45 37.28 -18.90
C GLN A 116 -26.14 38.64 -18.98
N SER A 117 -25.57 39.55 -19.77
CA SER A 117 -26.07 40.92 -19.94
C SER A 117 -27.53 40.93 -20.37
N GLY A 118 -28.35 41.82 -19.80
CA GLY A 118 -29.74 42.01 -20.22
C GLY A 118 -30.73 40.93 -19.76
N THR A 119 -30.28 39.94 -18.97
CA THR A 119 -31.13 38.94 -18.31
C THR A 119 -31.72 39.48 -16.99
N THR A 120 -32.69 38.79 -16.41
CA THR A 120 -33.28 39.18 -15.12
C THR A 120 -32.31 39.02 -13.96
N SER A 121 -31.34 38.10 -14.02
CA SER A 121 -30.27 37.99 -13.03
C SER A 121 -29.33 39.20 -13.06
N ASP A 122 -29.00 39.74 -14.24
CA ASP A 122 -28.24 40.98 -14.41
C ASP A 122 -29.00 42.17 -13.81
N LEU A 123 -30.29 42.32 -14.13
CA LEU A 123 -31.15 43.36 -13.56
C LEU A 123 -31.23 43.25 -12.03
N TYR A 124 -31.41 42.03 -11.50
CA TYR A 124 -31.46 41.80 -10.06
C TYR A 124 -30.14 42.17 -9.39
N ALA A 125 -29.01 41.76 -9.97
CA ALA A 125 -27.68 42.07 -9.43
C ALA A 125 -27.44 43.60 -9.44
N ALA A 126 -27.83 44.30 -10.50
CA ALA A 126 -27.72 45.75 -10.60
C ALA A 126 -28.57 46.48 -9.54
N ASP A 127 -29.79 46.00 -9.28
CA ASP A 127 -30.73 46.66 -8.36
C ASP A 127 -30.47 46.33 -6.88
N ASN A 128 -29.96 45.12 -6.58
CA ASN A 128 -29.93 44.59 -5.22
C ASN A 128 -28.51 44.33 -4.66
N LEU A 129 -27.48 44.19 -5.51
CA LEU A 129 -26.14 43.76 -5.11
C LEU A 129 -25.07 44.85 -5.33
N ALA A 130 -25.42 46.11 -5.04
CA ALA A 130 -24.58 47.29 -5.32
C ALA A 130 -23.17 47.31 -4.67
N MET A 131 -22.90 46.47 -3.66
CA MET A 131 -21.57 46.32 -3.06
C MET A 131 -20.68 45.27 -3.74
N ALA A 132 -21.28 44.37 -4.53
CA ALA A 132 -20.56 43.40 -5.34
C ALA A 132 -20.04 44.03 -6.63
N THR A 133 -19.10 43.36 -7.29
CA THR A 133 -18.66 43.69 -8.65
C THR A 133 -19.29 42.72 -9.64
N THR A 134 -20.31 43.18 -10.35
CA THR A 134 -21.01 42.40 -11.39
C THR A 134 -20.33 42.55 -12.74
N SER A 135 -20.10 41.43 -13.41
CA SER A 135 -19.54 41.32 -14.75
C SER A 135 -20.59 40.72 -15.68
N GLY A 136 -21.08 41.53 -16.62
CA GLY A 136 -22.00 41.10 -17.67
C GLY A 136 -21.26 40.50 -18.86
N TYR A 137 -21.73 39.35 -19.33
CA TYR A 137 -21.21 38.61 -20.50
C TYR A 137 -22.24 38.56 -21.63
N GLU A 138 -21.79 38.35 -22.86
CA GLU A 138 -22.65 38.31 -24.06
C GLU A 138 -23.57 37.08 -24.08
N ASP A 139 -23.04 35.93 -23.64
CA ASP A 139 -23.73 34.64 -23.60
C ASP A 139 -23.48 33.94 -22.25
N PHE A 140 -24.34 32.97 -21.90
CA PHE A 140 -24.22 32.25 -20.64
C PHE A 140 -22.99 31.32 -20.54
N PRO A 141 -22.54 30.62 -21.60
CA PRO A 141 -21.29 29.85 -21.57
C PRO A 141 -20.09 30.70 -21.15
N SER A 142 -20.05 31.98 -21.55
CA SER A 142 -19.02 32.93 -21.11
C SER A 142 -19.08 33.25 -19.62
N VAL A 143 -20.27 33.23 -19.00
CA VAL A 143 -20.44 33.36 -17.54
C VAL A 143 -19.81 32.18 -16.82
N ILE A 144 -20.10 30.96 -17.27
CA ILE A 144 -19.58 29.73 -16.68
C ILE A 144 -18.06 29.61 -16.89
N ALA A 145 -17.56 29.97 -18.06
CA ALA A 145 -16.12 30.02 -18.32
C ALA A 145 -15.40 30.99 -17.37
N ALA A 146 -15.99 32.15 -17.08
CA ALA A 146 -15.44 33.10 -16.11
C ALA A 146 -15.44 32.55 -14.67
N LEU A 147 -16.49 31.82 -14.27
CA LEU A 147 -16.56 31.16 -12.97
C LEU A 147 -15.45 30.10 -12.82
N ASN A 148 -15.31 29.25 -13.82
CA ASN A 148 -14.32 28.16 -13.83
C ASN A 148 -12.87 28.68 -13.88
N ASN A 149 -12.63 29.80 -14.55
CA ASN A 149 -11.32 30.46 -14.58
C ASN A 149 -11.01 31.24 -13.28
N GLY A 150 -11.98 31.39 -12.38
CA GLY A 150 -11.86 32.19 -11.16
C GLY A 150 -11.88 33.71 -11.41
N ASP A 151 -12.36 34.15 -12.59
CA ASP A 151 -12.55 35.57 -12.92
C ASP A 151 -13.72 36.18 -12.12
N VAL A 152 -14.72 35.35 -11.79
CA VAL A 152 -15.83 35.66 -10.87
C VAL A 152 -15.93 34.59 -9.78
N MET A 153 -16.43 34.96 -8.60
CA MET A 153 -16.64 34.02 -7.48
C MET A 153 -17.97 33.27 -7.59
N TYR A 154 -19.01 33.94 -8.08
CA TYR A 154 -20.36 33.38 -8.19
C TYR A 154 -20.93 33.63 -9.59
N ALA A 155 -21.80 32.73 -10.05
CA ALA A 155 -22.61 32.91 -11.24
C ALA A 155 -24.09 32.98 -10.87
N MET A 156 -24.84 33.86 -11.53
CA MET A 156 -26.29 34.03 -11.34
C MET A 156 -27.03 33.87 -12.68
N GLY A 157 -28.14 33.15 -12.64
CA GLY A 157 -28.98 32.80 -13.80
C GLY A 157 -30.10 31.84 -13.39
N ASP A 158 -30.80 31.29 -14.36
CA ASP A 158 -31.91 30.36 -14.09
C ASP A 158 -31.42 29.08 -13.40
N ALA A 159 -32.12 28.67 -12.35
CA ALA A 159 -31.75 27.55 -11.50
C ALA A 159 -31.54 26.24 -12.27
N PRO A 160 -32.36 25.87 -13.28
CA PRO A 160 -32.11 24.68 -14.09
C PRO A 160 -30.81 24.76 -14.89
N VAL A 161 -30.49 25.92 -15.46
CA VAL A 161 -29.24 26.12 -16.22
C VAL A 161 -28.03 26.00 -15.30
N LEU A 162 -28.09 26.66 -14.14
CA LEU A 162 -27.03 26.61 -13.14
C LEU A 162 -26.82 25.21 -12.54
N SER A 163 -27.89 24.42 -12.41
CA SER A 163 -27.82 23.05 -11.86
C SER A 163 -27.06 22.07 -12.76
N LEU A 164 -26.93 22.38 -14.06
CA LEU A 164 -26.08 21.62 -14.96
C LEU A 164 -24.59 21.87 -14.72
N GLU A 165 -24.26 23.01 -14.10
CA GLU A 165 -22.88 23.51 -13.96
C GLU A 165 -22.36 23.42 -12.52
N GLY A 166 -23.24 23.28 -11.52
CA GLY A 166 -22.84 23.11 -10.12
C GLY A 166 -24.00 23.03 -9.13
N THR A 167 -23.68 22.80 -7.87
CA THR A 167 -24.67 22.76 -6.79
C THR A 167 -25.23 24.15 -6.51
N LEU A 168 -26.56 24.31 -6.65
CA LEU A 168 -27.27 25.52 -6.26
C LEU A 168 -27.06 25.82 -4.76
N MET A 169 -26.56 27.01 -4.46
CA MET A 169 -26.40 27.49 -3.08
C MET A 169 -27.71 28.06 -2.53
N THR A 170 -28.46 28.78 -3.37
CA THR A 170 -29.76 29.36 -3.05
C THR A 170 -30.50 29.67 -4.36
N THR A 171 -31.83 29.73 -4.28
CA THR A 171 -32.69 30.27 -5.34
C THR A 171 -33.35 31.56 -4.88
N PHE A 172 -33.79 32.39 -5.83
CA PHE A 172 -34.49 33.64 -5.62
C PHE A 172 -35.32 33.99 -6.87
N SER A 173 -36.34 34.85 -6.75
CA SER A 173 -37.15 35.34 -7.88
C SER A 173 -37.77 34.24 -8.76
N ASP A 174 -39.01 33.87 -8.47
CA ASP A 174 -39.79 33.02 -9.38
C ASP A 174 -40.26 33.82 -10.60
N GLU A 175 -40.08 33.25 -11.79
CA GLU A 175 -40.19 33.95 -13.07
C GLU A 175 -40.92 33.10 -14.10
N ASN A 176 -41.90 33.70 -14.80
CA ASN A 176 -42.65 33.01 -15.86
C ASN A 176 -42.03 33.31 -17.22
N PHE A 177 -41.83 32.27 -18.03
CA PHE A 177 -41.40 32.39 -19.41
C PHE A 177 -42.61 32.39 -20.34
N GLY A 178 -42.61 33.29 -21.33
CA GLY A 178 -43.66 33.39 -22.33
C GLY A 178 -43.07 33.56 -23.72
N PHE A 179 -43.84 33.17 -24.74
CA PHE A 179 -43.48 33.45 -26.13
C PHE A 179 -43.77 34.91 -26.40
N ALA A 180 -42.79 35.64 -26.96
CA ALA A 180 -42.98 37.05 -27.28
C ALA A 180 -43.33 37.22 -28.76
N VAL A 181 -44.41 37.96 -29.04
CA VAL A 181 -44.83 38.37 -30.39
C VAL A 181 -44.94 39.91 -30.46
N ARG A 182 -45.12 40.48 -31.66
CA ARG A 182 -45.29 41.94 -31.78
C ARG A 182 -46.66 42.37 -31.23
N GLU A 183 -46.75 43.61 -30.75
CA GLU A 183 -47.99 44.19 -30.18
C GLU A 183 -49.18 44.23 -31.17
N ASP A 184 -48.92 44.08 -32.47
CA ASP A 184 -49.94 44.02 -33.52
C ASP A 184 -50.24 42.59 -34.02
N SER A 185 -49.63 41.56 -33.42
CA SER A 185 -49.78 40.14 -33.77
C SER A 185 -50.88 39.41 -32.97
N GLY A 186 -52.01 40.07 -32.68
CA GLY A 186 -53.04 39.56 -31.77
C GLY A 186 -53.59 38.16 -32.13
N ASP A 187 -53.85 37.90 -33.42
CA ASP A 187 -54.37 36.59 -33.85
C ASP A 187 -53.32 35.47 -33.67
N LEU A 188 -52.03 35.78 -33.89
CA LEU A 188 -50.94 34.84 -33.67
C LEU A 188 -50.76 34.57 -32.16
N LEU A 189 -50.86 35.61 -31.33
CA LEU A 189 -50.82 35.49 -29.87
C LEU A 189 -51.93 34.57 -29.35
N ASP A 190 -53.15 34.74 -29.85
CA ASP A 190 -54.31 33.94 -29.46
C ASP A 190 -54.14 32.46 -29.84
N VAL A 191 -53.64 32.17 -31.04
CA VAL A 191 -53.33 30.81 -31.48
C VAL A 191 -52.28 30.14 -30.59
N LEU A 192 -51.19 30.84 -30.28
CA LEU A 192 -50.12 30.30 -29.42
C LEU A 192 -50.63 30.04 -27.99
N ASN A 193 -51.45 30.93 -27.43
CA ASN A 193 -52.08 30.75 -26.11
C ASN A 193 -52.94 29.49 -26.02
N VAL A 194 -53.74 29.24 -27.06
CA VAL A 194 -54.62 28.07 -27.11
C VAL A 194 -53.82 26.80 -27.32
N ALA A 195 -52.80 26.83 -28.18
CA ALA A 195 -51.91 25.68 -28.42
C ALA A 195 -51.13 25.28 -27.16
N ILE A 196 -50.58 26.25 -26.39
CA ILE A 196 -49.95 25.96 -25.09
C ILE A 196 -50.94 25.29 -24.13
N GLY A 197 -52.20 25.75 -24.10
CA GLY A 197 -53.24 25.11 -23.30
C GLY A 197 -53.54 23.67 -23.74
N ALA A 198 -53.59 23.42 -25.06
CA ALA A 198 -53.90 22.11 -25.62
C ALA A 198 -52.81 21.07 -25.34
N ILE A 199 -51.52 21.43 -25.46
CA ILE A 199 -50.41 20.51 -25.14
C ILE A 199 -50.33 20.19 -23.63
N VAL A 200 -50.76 21.12 -22.77
CA VAL A 200 -50.87 20.87 -21.32
C VAL A 200 -52.04 19.94 -21.03
N ASP A 201 -53.21 20.19 -21.61
CA ASP A 201 -54.41 19.38 -21.40
C ASP A 201 -54.28 17.95 -21.97
N SER A 202 -53.45 17.76 -23.00
CA SER A 202 -53.20 16.45 -23.62
C SER A 202 -52.23 15.56 -22.81
N GLY A 203 -51.44 16.15 -21.90
CA GLY A 203 -50.35 15.47 -21.19
C GLY A 203 -49.04 15.37 -21.99
N GLU A 204 -49.00 15.94 -23.19
CA GLU A 204 -47.79 16.04 -24.00
C GLU A 204 -46.74 16.95 -23.36
N TYR A 205 -47.20 18.05 -22.74
CA TYR A 205 -46.34 18.93 -21.94
C TYR A 205 -45.56 18.18 -20.85
N ASP A 206 -46.24 17.30 -20.10
CA ASP A 206 -45.61 16.51 -19.04
C ASP A 206 -44.51 15.59 -19.58
N SER A 207 -44.67 15.12 -20.82
CA SER A 207 -43.70 14.25 -21.50
C SER A 207 -42.49 15.04 -21.97
N ILE A 208 -42.70 16.23 -22.53
CA ILE A 208 -41.63 17.18 -22.91
C ILE A 208 -40.87 17.66 -21.66
N TYR A 209 -41.59 17.93 -20.57
CA TYR A 209 -41.00 18.31 -19.28
C TYR A 209 -40.10 17.19 -18.73
N ALA A 210 -40.58 15.95 -18.71
CA ALA A 210 -39.83 14.80 -18.19
C ALA A 210 -38.58 14.46 -19.02
N ALA A 211 -38.53 14.84 -20.30
CA ALA A 211 -37.34 14.69 -21.14
C ALA A 211 -36.27 15.78 -20.88
N SER A 212 -36.65 16.90 -20.26
CA SER A 212 -35.76 18.05 -20.03
C SER A 212 -35.43 18.29 -18.55
N PHE A 213 -36.28 17.85 -17.62
CA PHE A 213 -36.17 18.12 -16.19
C PHE A 213 -36.54 16.90 -15.32
N ASN A 214 -35.81 16.75 -14.21
CA ASN A 214 -36.15 15.81 -13.15
C ASN A 214 -37.04 16.48 -12.09
N GLY A 215 -38.08 15.79 -11.62
CA GLY A 215 -38.98 16.30 -10.57
C GLY A 215 -40.38 16.69 -11.07
N ALA A 216 -41.11 17.45 -10.24
CA ALA A 216 -42.49 17.84 -10.53
C ALA A 216 -42.54 19.08 -11.44
N VAL A 217 -43.48 19.08 -12.39
CA VAL A 217 -43.78 20.22 -13.27
C VAL A 217 -43.94 21.52 -12.47
N THR A 218 -43.21 22.57 -12.88
CA THR A 218 -43.18 23.87 -12.22
C THR A 218 -44.13 24.91 -12.81
N LEU A 219 -44.80 24.62 -13.94
CA LEU A 219 -45.62 25.56 -14.68
C LEU A 219 -46.74 26.20 -13.85
N ALA A 220 -46.65 27.50 -13.61
CA ALA A 220 -47.71 28.29 -13.01
C ALA A 220 -48.69 28.81 -14.09
N ASP A 221 -49.99 28.69 -13.84
CA ASP A 221 -51.01 29.30 -14.70
C ASP A 221 -51.11 30.80 -14.43
N ASP A 222 -50.67 31.59 -15.39
CA ASP A 222 -50.73 33.06 -15.36
C ASP A 222 -51.75 33.65 -16.36
N SER A 223 -52.68 32.82 -16.84
CA SER A 223 -53.74 33.27 -17.75
C SER A 223 -54.60 34.37 -17.13
N THR A 224 -55.03 35.31 -17.98
CA THR A 224 -55.91 36.43 -17.60
C THR A 224 -57.25 36.31 -18.32
N ALA A 225 -58.16 37.25 -18.06
CA ALA A 225 -59.44 37.32 -18.79
C ALA A 225 -59.27 37.61 -20.29
N ASP A 226 -58.10 38.12 -20.69
CA ASP A 226 -57.76 38.47 -22.07
C ASP A 226 -56.99 37.32 -22.78
N THR A 227 -56.63 36.24 -22.07
CA THR A 227 -56.00 35.06 -22.68
C THR A 227 -57.03 34.26 -23.47
N ALA A 228 -56.78 34.04 -24.77
CA ALA A 228 -57.67 33.27 -25.62
C ALA A 228 -57.87 31.82 -25.14
N THR A 229 -59.09 31.32 -25.29
CA THR A 229 -59.49 29.95 -24.91
C THR A 229 -60.01 29.13 -26.08
N ALA A 230 -59.98 29.67 -27.30
CA ALA A 230 -60.38 29.01 -28.53
C ALA A 230 -59.59 29.60 -29.70
N TYR A 231 -59.25 28.77 -30.69
CA TYR A 231 -58.57 29.22 -31.90
C TYR A 231 -59.41 30.28 -32.64
N PRO A 232 -58.80 31.36 -33.15
CA PRO A 232 -59.50 32.34 -33.96
C PRO A 232 -59.94 31.73 -35.31
N ASP A 233 -61.24 31.82 -35.58
CA ASP A 233 -61.86 31.31 -36.82
C ASP A 233 -61.96 32.39 -37.91
N ASP A 234 -61.88 33.69 -37.55
CA ASP A 234 -62.03 34.85 -38.44
C ASP A 234 -60.89 35.86 -38.18
N PHE A 235 -59.90 35.96 -39.08
CA PHE A 235 -58.78 36.91 -39.00
C PHE A 235 -58.40 37.48 -40.38
N ASP A 236 -57.74 38.65 -40.38
CA ASP A 236 -57.38 39.38 -41.60
C ASP A 236 -56.32 38.62 -42.41
N ALA A 237 -56.50 38.52 -43.73
CA ALA A 237 -55.55 37.87 -44.64
C ALA A 237 -54.15 38.53 -44.67
N SER A 238 -53.98 39.69 -44.04
CA SER A 238 -52.70 40.39 -43.84
C SER A 238 -52.10 40.23 -42.44
N SER A 239 -52.73 39.44 -41.56
CA SER A 239 -52.23 39.14 -40.21
C SER A 239 -50.96 38.27 -40.24
N ASP A 240 -50.20 38.31 -39.14
CA ASP A 240 -49.03 37.46 -38.96
C ASP A 240 -49.39 35.97 -38.91
N LEU A 241 -50.57 35.63 -38.35
CA LEU A 241 -51.10 34.28 -38.36
C LEU A 241 -51.35 33.80 -39.80
N ALA A 242 -52.00 34.60 -40.64
CA ALA A 242 -52.18 34.29 -42.06
C ALA A 242 -50.83 34.06 -42.76
N SER A 243 -49.82 34.89 -42.48
CA SER A 243 -48.47 34.70 -43.04
C SER A 243 -47.82 33.37 -42.63
N VAL A 244 -47.97 32.96 -41.37
CA VAL A 244 -47.46 31.66 -40.87
C VAL A 244 -48.19 30.50 -41.55
N LEU A 245 -49.52 30.55 -41.60
CA LEU A 245 -50.35 29.49 -42.19
C LEU A 245 -50.14 29.36 -43.71
N ASP A 246 -50.00 30.47 -44.44
CA ASP A 246 -49.76 30.47 -45.89
C ASP A 246 -48.35 29.96 -46.24
N SER A 247 -47.36 30.32 -45.42
CA SER A 247 -45.95 29.93 -45.66
C SER A 247 -45.63 28.52 -45.16
N GLY A 248 -46.40 28.01 -44.19
CA GLY A 248 -46.12 26.76 -43.50
C GLY A 248 -44.89 26.84 -42.58
N ALA A 249 -44.49 28.04 -42.18
CA ALA A 249 -43.28 28.27 -41.39
C ALA A 249 -43.54 29.29 -40.28
N LEU A 250 -43.39 28.85 -39.02
CA LEU A 250 -43.28 29.75 -37.88
C LEU A 250 -41.80 30.08 -37.67
N ARG A 251 -41.40 31.32 -37.95
CA ARG A 251 -39.99 31.73 -37.78
C ARG A 251 -39.77 32.10 -36.31
N VAL A 252 -38.91 31.36 -35.63
CA VAL A 252 -38.67 31.50 -34.19
C VAL A 252 -37.29 32.10 -33.96
N CYS A 253 -37.23 33.27 -33.33
CA CYS A 253 -35.98 33.83 -32.83
C CYS A 253 -35.58 33.12 -31.53
N THR A 254 -34.32 32.69 -31.45
CA THR A 254 -33.76 31.99 -30.27
C THR A 254 -32.28 32.33 -30.07
N ASP A 255 -31.81 32.33 -28.81
CA ASP A 255 -30.39 32.41 -28.42
C ASP A 255 -29.93 31.03 -27.90
N PRO A 256 -29.46 30.12 -28.79
CA PRO A 256 -29.33 28.68 -28.53
C PRO A 256 -28.09 28.30 -27.71
N PHE A 257 -27.86 29.01 -26.60
CA PHE A 257 -26.73 28.82 -25.69
C PHE A 257 -27.18 28.75 -24.22
N TYR A 258 -28.38 28.23 -23.96
CA TYR A 258 -29.04 28.27 -22.64
C TYR A 258 -29.69 26.92 -22.25
N ALA A 259 -28.89 25.84 -22.27
CA ALA A 259 -29.36 24.51 -21.88
C ALA A 259 -29.84 24.47 -20.41
N PRO A 260 -30.92 23.72 -20.08
CA PRO A 260 -31.61 22.73 -20.92
C PRO A 260 -32.75 23.30 -21.80
N PHE A 261 -32.94 24.62 -21.85
CA PHE A 261 -34.04 25.24 -22.60
C PHE A 261 -33.77 25.22 -24.10
N GLU A 262 -32.65 25.78 -24.53
CA GLU A 262 -32.25 25.77 -25.94
C GLU A 262 -30.73 25.64 -26.08
N SER A 263 -30.31 24.77 -26.99
CA SER A 263 -28.89 24.57 -27.32
C SER A 263 -28.73 24.01 -28.73
N TYR A 264 -27.51 24.04 -29.25
CA TYR A 264 -27.18 23.31 -30.47
C TYR A 264 -26.77 21.86 -30.17
N ASP A 265 -27.38 20.90 -30.86
CA ASP A 265 -26.88 19.54 -30.91
C ASP A 265 -25.59 19.42 -31.76
N ALA A 266 -25.01 18.21 -31.82
CA ALA A 266 -23.79 17.96 -32.58
C ALA A 266 -23.91 18.20 -34.09
N ASP A 267 -25.14 18.18 -34.63
CA ASP A 267 -25.45 18.40 -36.05
C ASP A 267 -25.83 19.87 -36.33
N GLY A 268 -25.91 20.72 -35.30
CA GLY A 268 -26.23 22.15 -35.38
C GLY A 268 -27.73 22.44 -35.43
N ASN A 269 -28.57 21.52 -34.97
CA ASN A 269 -30.01 21.77 -34.80
C ASN A 269 -30.27 22.36 -33.42
N VAL A 270 -31.27 23.24 -33.31
CA VAL A 270 -31.74 23.74 -32.01
C VAL A 270 -32.54 22.64 -31.32
N VAL A 271 -32.12 22.27 -30.11
CA VAL A 271 -32.71 21.24 -29.25
C VAL A 271 -32.88 21.75 -27.83
N GLY A 272 -33.75 21.10 -27.04
CA GLY A 272 -34.03 21.45 -25.66
C GLY A 272 -35.51 21.72 -25.42
N PHE A 273 -35.86 22.04 -24.18
CA PHE A 273 -37.26 22.23 -23.77
C PHE A 273 -38.00 23.28 -24.62
N ASP A 274 -37.37 24.41 -24.91
CA ASP A 274 -37.97 25.47 -25.74
C ASP A 274 -38.21 24.98 -27.17
N ALA A 275 -37.32 24.14 -27.70
CA ALA A 275 -37.44 23.57 -29.03
C ALA A 275 -38.59 22.57 -29.12
N ASP A 276 -38.69 21.68 -28.14
CA ASP A 276 -39.74 20.66 -28.08
C ASP A 276 -41.12 21.30 -27.88
N ILE A 277 -41.23 22.34 -27.04
CA ILE A 277 -42.46 23.11 -26.88
C ILE A 277 -42.84 23.84 -28.19
N ALA A 278 -41.87 24.44 -28.89
CA ALA A 278 -42.13 25.09 -30.18
C ALA A 278 -42.65 24.11 -31.24
N HIS A 279 -42.06 22.90 -31.29
CA HIS A 279 -42.48 21.83 -32.20
C HIS A 279 -43.90 21.32 -31.88
N ALA A 280 -44.18 21.03 -30.61
CA ALA A 280 -45.52 20.59 -30.18
C ALA A 280 -46.60 21.65 -30.46
N ILE A 281 -46.26 22.93 -30.32
CA ILE A 281 -47.18 24.04 -30.63
C ILE A 281 -47.48 24.12 -32.12
N VAL A 282 -46.47 24.04 -33.02
CA VAL A 282 -46.76 24.09 -34.46
C VAL A 282 -47.52 22.86 -34.95
N ASP A 283 -47.27 21.68 -34.36
CA ASP A 283 -47.99 20.45 -34.67
C ASP A 283 -49.48 20.56 -34.25
N GLU A 284 -49.76 21.14 -33.09
CA GLU A 284 -51.13 21.41 -32.64
C GLU A 284 -51.82 22.46 -33.53
N VAL A 285 -51.12 23.53 -33.92
CA VAL A 285 -51.65 24.56 -34.84
C VAL A 285 -51.94 23.97 -36.22
N ALA A 286 -51.04 23.15 -36.77
CA ALA A 286 -51.24 22.47 -38.05
C ALA A 286 -52.39 21.46 -37.98
N ALA A 287 -52.52 20.72 -36.88
CA ALA A 287 -53.63 19.79 -36.69
C ALA A 287 -54.98 20.51 -36.65
N HIS A 288 -55.04 21.72 -36.06
CA HIS A 288 -56.24 22.54 -36.04
C HIS A 288 -56.60 23.10 -37.42
N TYR A 289 -55.71 23.86 -38.06
CA TYR A 289 -56.02 24.62 -39.28
C TYR A 289 -55.89 23.82 -40.58
N MET A 290 -55.01 22.80 -40.60
CA MET A 290 -54.65 22.06 -41.82
C MET A 290 -55.11 20.59 -41.78
N GLY A 291 -55.61 20.12 -40.62
CA GLY A 291 -56.04 18.73 -40.42
C GLY A 291 -54.90 17.72 -40.53
N THR A 292 -53.67 18.17 -40.27
CA THR A 292 -52.49 17.29 -40.16
C THR A 292 -52.62 16.41 -38.91
N ALA A 293 -51.80 15.35 -38.85
CA ALA A 293 -51.73 14.56 -37.62
C ALA A 293 -50.93 15.36 -36.60
N ASN A 294 -51.42 15.44 -35.35
CA ASN A 294 -50.61 15.88 -34.21
C ASN A 294 -49.92 14.63 -33.61
N PRO A 295 -48.62 14.38 -33.90
CA PRO A 295 -47.88 13.28 -33.30
C PRO A 295 -47.59 13.58 -31.83
N SER A 296 -47.81 12.61 -30.93
CA SER A 296 -47.36 12.75 -29.55
C SER A 296 -45.84 12.76 -29.48
N PHE A 297 -45.26 13.64 -28.67
CA PHE A 297 -43.84 13.65 -28.31
C PHE A 297 -43.32 12.25 -27.93
N ASP A 298 -42.19 11.83 -28.53
CA ASP A 298 -41.60 10.50 -28.39
C ASP A 298 -40.22 10.49 -27.69
N GLY A 299 -39.87 11.59 -27.01
CA GLY A 299 -38.66 11.68 -26.19
C GLY A 299 -38.69 10.77 -24.95
N GLU A 300 -37.54 10.20 -24.61
CA GLU A 300 -37.37 9.38 -23.42
C GLU A 300 -37.18 10.28 -22.18
N PRO A 301 -37.79 9.95 -21.02
CA PRO A 301 -37.59 10.71 -19.80
C PRO A 301 -36.14 10.64 -19.31
N LEU A 302 -35.68 11.70 -18.63
CA LEU A 302 -34.36 11.71 -18.01
C LEU A 302 -34.24 10.61 -16.94
N PRO A 303 -33.05 10.01 -16.76
CA PRO A 303 -32.81 9.13 -15.63
C PRO A 303 -32.83 9.93 -14.32
N GLU A 304 -33.42 9.35 -13.27
CA GLU A 304 -33.41 9.90 -11.91
C GLU A 304 -31.96 10.15 -11.43
N PRO A 305 -31.69 11.24 -10.68
CA PRO A 305 -30.34 11.53 -10.23
C PRO A 305 -29.89 10.52 -9.17
N ALA A 306 -28.62 10.09 -9.25
CA ALA A 306 -28.01 9.22 -8.26
C ALA A 306 -28.12 9.84 -6.85
N GLN A 307 -28.58 9.06 -5.89
CA GLN A 307 -28.78 9.49 -4.51
C GLN A 307 -27.44 9.73 -3.80
N LEU A 308 -27.28 10.91 -3.21
CA LEU A 308 -26.14 11.21 -2.34
C LEU A 308 -26.29 10.52 -0.96
N ILE A 309 -25.34 9.65 -0.62
CA ILE A 309 -25.23 9.00 0.69
C ILE A 309 -23.94 9.48 1.37
N ARG A 310 -24.09 10.03 2.59
CA ARG A 310 -22.95 10.46 3.40
C ARG A 310 -22.55 9.42 4.42
N ILE A 311 -21.27 9.07 4.45
CA ILE A 311 -20.67 8.15 5.43
C ILE A 311 -19.75 8.96 6.34
N GLY A 312 -19.91 8.86 7.66
CA GLY A 312 -18.99 9.51 8.59
C GLY A 312 -17.72 8.68 8.78
N PHE A 313 -16.57 9.32 8.90
CA PHE A 313 -15.31 8.66 9.25
C PHE A 313 -14.64 9.39 10.41
N LEU A 314 -14.49 8.71 11.55
CA LEU A 314 -13.79 9.26 12.72
C LEU A 314 -12.30 8.92 12.65
N ASN A 315 -11.51 9.85 12.14
CA ASN A 315 -10.06 9.70 12.04
C ASN A 315 -9.36 10.25 13.29
N ASP A 316 -8.31 9.59 13.77
CA ASP A 316 -7.51 10.05 14.89
C ASP A 316 -6.39 10.99 14.38
N ALA A 317 -6.79 12.09 13.74
CA ALA A 317 -5.88 13.05 13.09
C ALA A 317 -5.00 13.80 14.09
N THR A 318 -5.41 13.85 15.36
CA THR A 318 -4.59 14.28 16.49
C THR A 318 -4.53 13.21 17.59
N GLY A 319 -3.61 13.37 18.54
CA GLY A 319 -3.46 12.45 19.67
C GLY A 319 -2.32 11.43 19.49
N PRO A 320 -2.26 10.39 20.34
CA PRO A 320 -1.13 9.46 20.44
C PRO A 320 -0.92 8.54 19.23
N ILE A 321 -1.91 8.44 18.34
CA ILE A 321 -1.84 7.58 17.15
C ILE A 321 -1.93 8.37 15.83
N ALA A 322 -1.71 9.69 15.87
CA ALA A 322 -1.84 10.59 14.72
C ALA A 322 -0.92 10.24 13.53
N GLN A 323 0.14 9.45 13.76
CA GLN A 323 0.99 8.90 12.70
C GLN A 323 0.23 8.03 11.70
N PHE A 324 -0.90 7.41 12.11
CA PHE A 324 -1.71 6.55 11.24
C PHE A 324 -2.85 7.30 10.53
N ALA A 325 -3.04 8.59 10.80
CA ALA A 325 -4.14 9.37 10.25
C ALA A 325 -4.09 9.49 8.72
N ALA A 326 -2.90 9.72 8.14
CA ALA A 326 -2.74 9.82 6.69
C ALA A 326 -3.04 8.50 5.96
N PRO A 327 -2.55 7.33 6.43
CA PRO A 327 -3.01 6.03 5.96
C PRO A 327 -4.53 5.85 6.04
N PHE A 328 -5.18 6.22 7.15
CA PHE A 328 -6.64 6.12 7.25
C PHE A 328 -7.38 7.03 6.26
N SER A 329 -6.87 8.25 6.02
CA SER A 329 -7.46 9.14 5.02
C SER A 329 -7.34 8.59 3.60
N TYR A 330 -6.20 7.97 3.27
CA TYR A 330 -6.04 7.26 1.99
C TYR A 330 -7.06 6.12 1.86
N VAL A 331 -7.21 5.32 2.92
CA VAL A 331 -8.08 4.15 2.94
C VAL A 331 -9.54 4.51 2.67
N TRP A 332 -10.10 5.48 3.40
CA TRP A 332 -11.51 5.82 3.20
C TRP A 332 -11.74 6.48 1.83
N ALA A 333 -10.76 7.21 1.30
CA ALA A 333 -10.86 7.82 -0.03
C ALA A 333 -10.92 6.73 -1.11
N GLN A 334 -10.07 5.70 -1.01
CA GLN A 334 -10.11 4.55 -1.91
C GLN A 334 -11.43 3.79 -1.79
N ALA A 335 -11.93 3.54 -0.57
CA ALA A 335 -13.22 2.88 -0.36
C ALA A 335 -14.39 3.70 -0.94
N GLN A 336 -14.35 5.04 -0.83
CA GLN A 336 -15.34 5.92 -1.45
C GLN A 336 -15.34 5.79 -2.98
N ASP A 337 -14.14 5.84 -3.59
CA ASP A 337 -13.99 5.71 -5.04
C ASP A 337 -14.50 4.35 -5.53
N ASP A 338 -14.21 3.28 -4.78
CA ASP A 338 -14.68 1.94 -5.10
C ASP A 338 -16.20 1.81 -4.95
N LEU A 339 -16.81 2.35 -3.89
CA LEU A 339 -18.26 2.40 -3.73
C LEU A 339 -18.94 3.17 -4.88
N ASN A 340 -18.36 4.30 -5.29
CA ASN A 340 -18.84 5.10 -6.41
C ASN A 340 -18.68 4.37 -7.75
N ALA A 341 -17.76 3.43 -7.87
CA ALA A 341 -17.62 2.59 -9.05
C ALA A 341 -18.64 1.43 -9.10
N VAL A 342 -19.26 1.04 -7.98
CA VAL A 342 -20.20 -0.10 -7.91
C VAL A 342 -21.52 0.20 -8.61
N ASP A 343 -22.15 1.35 -8.33
CA ASP A 343 -23.46 1.72 -8.88
C ASP A 343 -23.62 3.25 -9.02
N SER A 344 -22.73 3.86 -9.80
CA SER A 344 -22.73 5.31 -10.07
C SER A 344 -24.00 5.85 -10.71
N ALA A 345 -24.87 4.97 -11.23
CA ALA A 345 -26.15 5.36 -11.81
C ALA A 345 -27.20 5.68 -10.74
N ASN A 346 -27.14 5.01 -9.58
CA ASN A 346 -28.14 5.13 -8.53
C ASN A 346 -27.60 5.79 -7.25
N TYR A 347 -26.28 5.74 -7.00
CA TYR A 347 -25.70 6.24 -5.76
C TYR A 347 -24.42 7.06 -5.99
N VAL A 348 -24.26 8.11 -5.17
CA VAL A 348 -23.00 8.84 -4.97
C VAL A 348 -22.69 8.80 -3.48
N PHE A 349 -21.52 8.26 -3.13
CA PHE A 349 -21.01 8.19 -1.77
C PHE A 349 -20.03 9.33 -1.52
N GLU A 350 -20.26 10.03 -0.41
CA GLU A 350 -19.39 11.09 0.12
C GLU A 350 -18.99 10.71 1.56
N VAL A 351 -17.69 10.55 1.81
CA VAL A 351 -17.16 10.34 3.15
C VAL A 351 -16.87 11.69 3.80
N VAL A 352 -17.42 11.90 4.98
CA VAL A 352 -17.19 13.09 5.81
C VAL A 352 -16.26 12.70 6.95
N GLU A 353 -15.01 13.17 6.88
CA GLU A 353 -14.00 12.93 7.91
C GLU A 353 -14.14 13.92 9.08
N ALA A 354 -14.03 13.43 10.32
CA ALA A 354 -13.94 14.25 11.52
C ALA A 354 -12.86 13.73 12.48
N ASP A 355 -12.13 14.66 13.12
CA ASP A 355 -11.03 14.32 14.04
C ASP A 355 -11.55 13.88 15.42
N SER A 356 -11.29 12.64 15.76
CA SER A 356 -11.61 11.99 17.03
C SER A 356 -10.58 12.30 18.13
N GLY A 357 -9.35 12.65 17.74
CA GLY A 357 -8.25 12.97 18.66
C GLY A 357 -7.79 11.81 19.54
N CYS A 358 -8.25 10.58 19.27
CA CYS A 358 -8.16 9.42 20.16
C CYS A 358 -8.71 9.71 21.58
N ASP A 359 -9.62 10.70 21.72
CA ASP A 359 -10.16 11.17 23.00
C ASP A 359 -11.68 11.08 23.04
N GLY A 360 -12.22 10.56 24.15
CA GLY A 360 -13.65 10.34 24.30
C GLY A 360 -14.51 11.63 24.29
N THR A 361 -13.96 12.79 24.67
CA THR A 361 -14.71 14.06 24.65
C THR A 361 -14.65 14.71 23.27
N MET A 362 -13.49 14.68 22.64
CA MET A 362 -13.32 15.17 21.28
C MET A 362 -14.12 14.33 20.28
N ALA A 363 -14.09 13.01 20.40
CA ALA A 363 -14.89 12.10 19.59
C ALA A 363 -16.41 12.31 19.73
N GLN A 364 -16.91 12.72 20.91
CA GLN A 364 -18.32 13.14 21.06
C GLN A 364 -18.66 14.36 20.20
N ALA A 365 -17.79 15.37 20.20
CA ALA A 365 -17.99 16.58 19.40
C ALA A 365 -17.86 16.29 17.90
N ALA A 366 -16.90 15.45 17.52
CA ALA A 366 -16.72 14.98 16.14
C ALA A 366 -17.95 14.20 15.66
N ALA A 367 -18.44 13.24 16.44
CA ALA A 367 -19.66 12.50 16.13
C ALA A 367 -20.88 13.43 15.97
N GLN A 368 -21.02 14.46 16.81
CA GLN A 368 -22.08 15.46 16.63
C GLN A 368 -21.95 16.22 15.30
N SER A 369 -20.73 16.58 14.88
CA SER A 369 -20.52 17.24 13.59
C SER A 369 -20.89 16.34 12.39
N LEU A 370 -20.67 15.03 12.52
CA LEU A 370 -21.06 14.04 11.50
C LEU A 370 -22.59 13.88 11.44
N ILE A 371 -23.28 13.85 12.59
CA ILE A 371 -24.75 13.89 12.65
C ILE A 371 -25.28 15.13 11.94
N ASP A 372 -24.70 16.30 12.24
CA ASP A 372 -25.12 17.58 11.65
C ASP A 372 -24.86 17.63 10.13
N ALA A 373 -23.87 16.88 9.62
CA ALA A 373 -23.60 16.69 8.20
C ALA A 373 -24.57 15.71 7.50
N GLY A 374 -25.41 15.00 8.25
CA GLY A 374 -26.43 14.09 7.73
C GLY A 374 -25.88 12.72 7.31
N VAL A 375 -24.85 12.20 7.99
CA VAL A 375 -24.32 10.87 7.70
C VAL A 375 -25.32 9.76 8.06
N VAL A 376 -25.31 8.64 7.34
CA VAL A 376 -26.21 7.50 7.58
C VAL A 376 -25.64 6.48 8.57
N ALA A 377 -24.31 6.40 8.68
CA ALA A 377 -23.56 5.60 9.64
C ALA A 377 -22.13 6.14 9.76
N VAL A 378 -21.37 5.66 10.75
CA VAL A 378 -19.99 6.11 11.01
C VAL A 378 -19.02 4.94 11.03
N ALA A 379 -17.93 5.03 10.28
CA ALA A 379 -16.74 4.20 10.43
C ALA A 379 -15.78 4.82 11.46
N GLY A 380 -15.20 4.01 12.33
CA GLY A 380 -14.32 4.46 13.40
C GLY A 380 -15.02 4.50 14.76
N ALA A 381 -14.39 5.03 15.82
CA ALA A 381 -13.01 5.53 15.87
C ALA A 381 -12.01 4.37 16.02
N ALA A 382 -10.71 4.64 15.89
CA ALA A 382 -9.70 3.63 16.12
C ALA A 382 -9.52 3.35 17.62
N CYS A 383 -9.39 4.41 18.42
CA CYS A 383 -9.20 4.29 19.86
C CYS A 383 -10.46 3.88 20.62
N SER A 384 -10.35 2.88 21.50
CA SER A 384 -11.50 2.37 22.27
C SER A 384 -12.21 3.45 23.12
N GLY A 385 -11.45 4.37 23.74
CA GLY A 385 -12.03 5.47 24.51
C GLY A 385 -12.78 6.49 23.63
N ALA A 386 -12.23 6.80 22.44
CA ALA A 386 -12.90 7.63 21.45
C ALA A 386 -14.18 6.98 20.94
N SER A 387 -14.14 5.68 20.65
CA SER A 387 -15.32 4.91 20.22
C SER A 387 -16.44 4.91 21.25
N MET A 388 -16.12 4.72 22.53
CA MET A 388 -17.11 4.84 23.62
C MET A 388 -17.72 6.24 23.69
N GLY A 389 -16.90 7.28 23.50
CA GLY A 389 -17.34 8.68 23.47
C GLY A 389 -18.29 8.95 22.29
N ALA A 390 -17.85 8.64 21.07
CA ALA A 390 -18.64 8.85 19.85
C ALA A 390 -19.96 8.07 19.89
N ASN A 391 -19.95 6.80 20.29
CA ASN A 391 -21.15 5.97 20.31
C ASN A 391 -22.22 6.51 21.27
N ALA A 392 -21.83 7.14 22.39
CA ALA A 392 -22.79 7.77 23.31
C ALA A 392 -23.65 8.86 22.63
N VAL A 393 -23.13 9.51 21.59
CA VAL A 393 -23.86 10.51 20.79
C VAL A 393 -24.58 9.86 19.61
N LEU A 394 -23.88 8.99 18.86
CA LEU A 394 -24.40 8.34 17.65
C LEU A 394 -25.60 7.43 17.96
N SER A 395 -25.49 6.58 18.98
CA SER A 395 -26.56 5.66 19.37
C SER A 395 -27.82 6.39 19.82
N ALA A 396 -27.68 7.55 20.50
CA ALA A 396 -28.79 8.40 20.89
C ALA A 396 -29.49 9.04 19.68
N ALA A 397 -28.76 9.27 18.58
CA ALA A 397 -29.28 9.74 17.30
C ALA A 397 -29.81 8.59 16.41
N GLY A 398 -29.64 7.33 16.81
CA GLY A 398 -30.00 6.16 16.01
C GLY A 398 -29.05 5.88 14.83
N ILE A 399 -27.86 6.46 14.85
CA ILE A 399 -26.83 6.27 13.82
C ILE A 399 -25.90 5.12 14.25
N PRO A 400 -25.81 4.02 13.49
CA PRO A 400 -24.91 2.92 13.83
C PRO A 400 -23.45 3.26 13.52
N MET A 401 -22.55 2.54 14.19
CA MET A 401 -21.11 2.76 14.10
C MET A 401 -20.37 1.44 13.92
N ILE A 402 -19.46 1.37 12.93
CA ILE A 402 -18.56 0.23 12.73
C ILE A 402 -17.13 0.69 13.05
N SER A 403 -16.58 0.27 14.20
CA SER A 403 -15.18 0.53 14.52
C SER A 403 -14.25 -0.42 13.78
N TYR A 404 -13.20 0.14 13.18
CA TYR A 404 -12.18 -0.59 12.47
C TYR A 404 -10.94 -0.95 13.32
N ALA A 405 -10.85 -0.49 14.58
CA ALA A 405 -9.68 -0.79 15.43
C ALA A 405 -9.92 -0.80 16.95
N SER A 406 -11.14 -0.53 17.46
CA SER A 406 -11.39 -0.51 18.90
C SER A 406 -11.59 -1.91 19.50
N THR A 407 -10.63 -2.37 20.28
CA THR A 407 -10.57 -3.75 20.81
C THR A 407 -11.07 -3.92 22.25
N SER A 408 -11.30 -2.84 23.01
CA SER A 408 -11.65 -2.94 24.45
C SER A 408 -12.88 -3.82 24.70
N PRO A 409 -12.84 -4.77 25.66
CA PRO A 409 -13.99 -5.63 25.98
C PRO A 409 -15.17 -4.87 26.57
N ALA A 410 -14.96 -3.63 27.04
CA ALA A 410 -16.06 -2.80 27.54
C ALA A 410 -17.06 -2.40 26.44
N LEU A 411 -16.65 -2.39 25.17
CA LEU A 411 -17.53 -2.09 24.03
C LEU A 411 -18.52 -3.22 23.71
N GLU A 412 -18.38 -4.39 24.31
CA GLU A 412 -19.26 -5.56 24.09
C GLU A 412 -20.66 -5.41 24.69
N SER A 413 -20.90 -4.37 25.50
CA SER A 413 -22.17 -4.14 26.16
C SER A 413 -23.21 -3.59 25.18
N ASP A 414 -24.08 -4.47 24.66
CA ASP A 414 -25.22 -4.11 23.79
C ASP A 414 -26.22 -3.13 24.44
N THR A 415 -26.15 -2.99 25.76
CA THR A 415 -26.99 -2.11 26.56
C THR A 415 -26.36 -0.73 26.71
N ASP A 416 -25.05 -0.67 26.91
CA ASP A 416 -24.33 0.60 27.08
C ASP A 416 -23.91 1.23 25.74
N TYR A 417 -23.73 0.40 24.70
CA TYR A 417 -23.31 0.78 23.35
C TYR A 417 -24.21 0.17 22.27
N PRO A 418 -25.53 0.48 22.26
CA PRO A 418 -26.40 -0.04 21.22
C PRO A 418 -25.96 0.47 19.83
N HIS A 419 -26.12 -0.37 18.81
CA HIS A 419 -25.71 -0.10 17.42
C HIS A 419 -24.20 0.13 17.21
N PHE A 420 -23.38 -0.32 18.16
CA PHE A 420 -21.94 -0.48 17.96
C PHE A 420 -21.63 -1.82 17.31
N TYR A 421 -20.80 -1.80 16.29
CA TYR A 421 -20.23 -2.97 15.64
C TYR A 421 -18.72 -2.77 15.53
N ARG A 422 -17.96 -3.86 15.46
CA ARG A 422 -16.53 -3.80 15.14
C ARG A 422 -16.10 -5.01 14.33
N ILE A 423 -15.14 -4.77 13.44
CA ILE A 423 -14.56 -5.78 12.55
C ILE A 423 -13.19 -6.25 13.03
N VAL A 424 -12.65 -5.64 14.08
CA VAL A 424 -11.51 -6.17 14.83
C VAL A 424 -11.99 -7.03 16.00
N PRO A 425 -11.30 -8.14 16.32
CA PRO A 425 -11.70 -8.99 17.44
C PRO A 425 -11.38 -8.34 18.80
N SER A 426 -12.15 -8.72 19.82
CA SER A 426 -12.03 -8.20 21.19
C SER A 426 -10.68 -8.50 21.86
N ASP A 427 -10.20 -7.61 22.73
CA ASP A 427 -9.09 -7.91 23.65
C ASP A 427 -9.41 -9.11 24.57
N ALA A 428 -10.69 -9.46 24.75
CA ALA A 428 -11.06 -10.69 25.47
C ALA A 428 -10.55 -11.96 24.76
N LEU A 429 -10.48 -11.93 23.42
CA LEU A 429 -9.85 -12.97 22.61
C LEU A 429 -8.34 -12.78 22.55
N GLN A 430 -7.87 -11.54 22.37
CA GLN A 430 -6.42 -11.25 22.33
C GLN A 430 -5.71 -11.64 23.62
N GLY A 431 -6.36 -11.44 24.77
CA GLY A 431 -5.82 -11.83 26.07
C GLY A 431 -5.58 -13.34 26.19
N GLN A 432 -6.36 -14.16 25.49
CA GLN A 432 -6.11 -15.61 25.39
C GLN A 432 -4.87 -15.88 24.51
N ALA A 433 -4.81 -15.26 23.33
CA ALA A 433 -3.66 -15.39 22.43
C ALA A 433 -2.35 -14.93 23.08
N ALA A 434 -2.37 -13.79 23.78
CA ALA A 434 -1.23 -13.24 24.49
C ALA A 434 -0.79 -14.15 25.66
N ALA A 435 -1.74 -14.74 26.41
CA ALA A 435 -1.42 -15.69 27.46
C ALA A 435 -0.76 -16.96 26.90
N ASP A 436 -1.25 -17.50 25.78
CA ASP A 436 -0.65 -18.66 25.11
C ASP A 436 0.73 -18.33 24.52
N MET A 437 0.92 -17.14 23.95
CA MET A 437 2.21 -16.62 23.48
C MET A 437 3.23 -16.56 24.63
N ILE A 438 2.87 -15.94 25.75
CA ILE A 438 3.72 -15.84 26.95
C ILE A 438 4.05 -17.25 27.47
N ALA A 439 3.05 -18.12 27.63
CA ALA A 439 3.25 -19.48 28.12
C ALA A 439 4.18 -20.31 27.22
N ALA A 440 4.09 -20.13 25.89
CA ALA A 440 4.94 -20.84 24.94
C ALA A 440 6.41 -20.44 25.01
N SER A 441 6.75 -19.26 25.55
CA SER A 441 8.14 -18.84 25.78
C SER A 441 8.80 -19.54 26.97
N GLY A 442 8.01 -20.22 27.83
CA GLY A 442 8.49 -20.94 29.01
C GLY A 442 8.68 -20.07 30.26
N VAL A 443 8.34 -18.79 30.21
CA VAL A 443 8.33 -17.88 31.37
C VAL A 443 7.09 -18.11 32.25
N SER A 444 7.12 -17.63 33.50
CA SER A 444 6.07 -17.95 34.48
C SER A 444 5.77 -16.83 35.50
N ASN A 445 6.47 -15.70 35.45
CA ASN A 445 6.37 -14.63 36.42
C ASN A 445 6.39 -13.25 35.73
N THR A 446 5.34 -12.97 34.97
CA THR A 446 5.25 -11.86 34.02
C THR A 446 4.78 -10.56 34.67
N ALA A 447 5.43 -9.44 34.35
CA ALA A 447 4.97 -8.10 34.68
C ALA A 447 3.96 -7.62 33.64
N ILE A 448 2.83 -7.08 34.06
CA ILE A 448 1.84 -6.46 33.18
C ILE A 448 1.99 -4.94 33.31
N ILE A 449 2.59 -4.29 32.30
CA ILE A 449 2.71 -2.84 32.23
C ILE A 449 1.65 -2.34 31.25
N HIS A 450 0.81 -1.40 31.66
CA HIS A 450 -0.33 -1.01 30.84
C HIS A 450 -0.68 0.46 30.95
N MET A 451 -1.26 1.02 29.89
CA MET A 451 -1.89 2.32 29.96
C MET A 451 -3.11 2.28 30.89
N THR A 452 -3.41 3.38 31.56
CA THR A 452 -4.61 3.53 32.40
C THR A 452 -5.89 3.82 31.62
N ASN A 453 -5.80 4.01 30.30
CA ASN A 453 -6.95 4.23 29.42
C ASN A 453 -7.75 2.93 29.18
N SER A 454 -8.92 3.04 28.52
CA SER A 454 -9.85 1.92 28.31
C SER A 454 -9.27 0.77 27.47
N TYR A 455 -8.29 1.06 26.60
CA TYR A 455 -7.56 0.05 25.83
C TYR A 455 -6.59 -0.71 26.73
N GLY A 456 -5.58 -0.02 27.27
CA GLY A 456 -4.50 -0.65 28.02
C GLY A 456 -5.00 -1.39 29.27
N ALA A 457 -5.95 -0.80 30.00
CA ALA A 457 -6.53 -1.44 31.18
C ALA A 457 -7.38 -2.66 30.81
N GLY A 458 -8.20 -2.57 29.75
CA GLY A 458 -9.05 -3.67 29.30
C GLY A 458 -8.25 -4.89 28.84
N LEU A 459 -7.22 -4.65 28.02
CA LEU A 459 -6.30 -5.68 27.56
C LEU A 459 -5.47 -6.28 28.71
N ALA A 460 -4.96 -5.45 29.62
CA ALA A 460 -4.22 -5.92 30.80
C ALA A 460 -5.07 -6.87 31.65
N ASP A 461 -6.32 -6.51 31.93
CA ASP A 461 -7.23 -7.35 32.70
C ASP A 461 -7.56 -8.66 31.97
N ALA A 462 -7.73 -8.62 30.65
CA ALA A 462 -7.93 -9.82 29.84
C ALA A 462 -6.72 -10.77 29.88
N VAL A 463 -5.50 -10.25 29.80
CA VAL A 463 -4.27 -11.04 29.89
C VAL A 463 -4.09 -11.62 31.29
N VAL A 464 -4.30 -10.82 32.34
CA VAL A 464 -4.24 -11.29 33.74
C VAL A 464 -5.25 -12.41 34.00
N ALA A 465 -6.47 -12.28 33.46
CA ALA A 465 -7.51 -13.29 33.60
C ALA A 465 -7.09 -14.64 32.98
N ASN A 466 -6.42 -14.61 31.82
CA ASN A 466 -6.02 -15.81 31.08
C ASN A 466 -4.69 -16.42 31.55
N LEU A 467 -3.68 -15.60 31.90
CA LEU A 467 -2.45 -16.08 32.53
C LEU A 467 -2.71 -16.67 33.92
N GLY A 468 -3.69 -16.12 34.63
CA GLY A 468 -3.99 -16.42 36.03
C GLY A 468 -3.03 -15.70 36.98
N ALA A 469 -3.59 -15.19 38.09
CA ALA A 469 -2.87 -14.34 39.05
C ALA A 469 -1.59 -14.95 39.68
N ALA A 470 -1.41 -16.28 39.59
CA ALA A 470 -0.19 -16.94 40.06
C ALA A 470 1.03 -16.73 39.14
N ASN A 471 0.80 -16.38 37.87
CA ASN A 471 1.84 -16.16 36.87
C ASN A 471 2.13 -14.67 36.63
N VAL A 472 1.49 -13.78 37.41
CA VAL A 472 1.65 -12.32 37.32
C VAL A 472 2.47 -11.83 38.51
N CYS A 473 3.67 -11.30 38.26
CA CYS A 473 4.54 -10.76 39.31
C CYS A 473 4.10 -9.38 39.79
N LEU A 474 3.60 -8.57 38.87
CA LEU A 474 3.31 -7.14 39.01
C LEU A 474 2.29 -6.74 37.95
N GLN A 475 1.31 -5.92 38.31
CA GLN A 475 0.47 -5.19 37.36
C GLN A 475 0.64 -3.69 37.68
N ALA A 476 1.15 -2.93 36.72
CA ALA A 476 1.52 -1.52 36.89
C ALA A 476 0.92 -0.68 35.75
N GLY A 477 0.04 0.25 36.13
CA GLY A 477 -0.54 1.22 35.23
C GLY A 477 0.33 2.47 35.07
N TYR A 478 0.34 3.08 33.89
CA TYR A 478 0.88 4.41 33.64
C TYR A 478 -0.11 5.30 32.88
N GLU A 479 -0.03 6.61 33.12
CA GLU A 479 -0.89 7.58 32.45
C GLU A 479 -0.44 7.80 31.01
N GLU A 480 -1.38 7.97 30.08
CA GLU A 480 -1.13 8.21 28.65
C GLU A 480 -0.31 9.48 28.35
N THR A 481 -0.14 10.36 29.33
CA THR A 481 0.72 11.56 29.23
C THR A 481 2.13 11.35 29.78
N ALA A 482 2.46 10.13 30.21
CA ALA A 482 3.77 9.80 30.75
C ALA A 482 4.86 9.91 29.68
N THR A 483 6.01 10.47 30.05
CA THR A 483 7.19 10.59 29.18
C THR A 483 8.44 10.02 29.84
N ASP A 484 8.30 9.36 31.00
CA ASP A 484 9.37 8.75 31.78
C ASP A 484 8.84 7.46 32.43
N PHE A 485 9.44 6.34 32.03
CA PHE A 485 9.03 5.00 32.46
C PHE A 485 10.03 4.35 33.42
N SER A 486 11.05 5.09 33.86
CA SER A 486 12.12 4.57 34.73
C SER A 486 11.60 3.97 36.03
N ALA A 487 10.58 4.59 36.64
CA ALA A 487 9.95 4.08 37.85
C ALA A 487 9.15 2.80 37.61
N ALA A 488 8.43 2.70 36.49
CA ALA A 488 7.69 1.51 36.11
C ALA A 488 8.65 0.34 35.86
N VAL A 489 9.70 0.56 35.07
CA VAL A 489 10.73 -0.44 34.80
C VAL A 489 11.48 -0.85 36.06
N GLN A 490 11.85 0.10 36.93
CA GLN A 490 12.50 -0.23 38.20
C GLN A 490 11.62 -1.14 39.07
N SER A 491 10.31 -0.93 39.06
CA SER A 491 9.38 -1.81 39.80
C SER A 491 9.32 -3.23 39.26
N VAL A 492 9.52 -3.43 37.94
CA VAL A 492 9.65 -4.77 37.32
C VAL A 492 10.93 -5.45 37.82
N ILE A 493 12.05 -4.73 37.81
CA ILE A 493 13.35 -5.23 38.30
C ILE A 493 13.26 -5.59 39.79
N ASP A 494 12.70 -4.70 40.61
CA ASP A 494 12.58 -4.88 42.04
C ASP A 494 11.64 -6.04 42.41
N ALA A 495 10.60 -6.28 41.60
CA ALA A 495 9.69 -7.41 41.76
C ALA A 495 10.31 -8.76 41.34
N GLY A 496 11.45 -8.76 40.64
CA GLY A 496 12.12 -9.98 40.18
C GLY A 496 11.30 -10.74 39.13
N CYS A 497 10.59 -10.01 38.26
CA CYS A 497 9.82 -10.57 37.17
C CYS A 497 10.75 -11.27 36.16
N ASP A 498 10.30 -12.38 35.58
CA ASP A 498 11.08 -13.14 34.58
C ASP A 498 10.73 -12.74 33.14
N SER A 499 9.69 -11.92 32.97
CA SER A 499 9.16 -11.45 31.69
C SER A 499 8.30 -10.20 31.88
N ALA A 500 8.00 -9.47 30.80
CA ALA A 500 7.07 -8.34 30.80
C ALA A 500 6.09 -8.42 29.61
N PHE A 501 4.82 -8.11 29.83
CA PHE A 501 3.81 -7.88 28.81
C PHE A 501 3.40 -6.41 28.83
N LEU A 502 3.40 -5.77 27.67
CA LEU A 502 3.08 -4.36 27.48
C LEU A 502 1.70 -4.24 26.80
N ALA A 503 0.73 -3.64 27.50
CA ALA A 503 -0.52 -3.17 26.90
C ALA A 503 -0.39 -1.67 26.63
N SER A 504 0.30 -1.35 25.53
CA SER A 504 0.84 -0.02 25.22
C SER A 504 0.72 0.28 23.74
N TYR A 505 0.61 1.56 23.39
CA TYR A 505 0.90 2.04 22.03
C TYR A 505 2.40 2.01 21.74
N SER A 506 2.77 2.03 20.45
CA SER A 506 4.13 1.83 19.96
C SER A 506 5.14 2.82 20.53
N ALA A 507 4.78 4.12 20.61
CA ALA A 507 5.66 5.16 21.13
C ALA A 507 6.04 4.96 22.61
N ASP A 508 5.04 4.73 23.46
CA ASP A 508 5.25 4.44 24.88
C ASP A 508 5.98 3.12 25.08
N GLY A 509 5.59 2.11 24.31
CA GLY A 509 6.17 0.78 24.37
C GLY A 509 7.64 0.78 24.00
N ALA A 510 8.02 1.52 22.95
CA ALA A 510 9.41 1.72 22.56
C ALA A 510 10.23 2.36 23.69
N MET A 511 9.73 3.43 24.30
CA MET A 511 10.38 4.07 25.44
C MET A 511 10.50 3.13 26.65
N ILE A 512 9.49 2.31 26.93
CA ILE A 512 9.52 1.31 28.00
C ILE A 512 10.61 0.26 27.72
N VAL A 513 10.63 -0.32 26.52
CA VAL A 513 11.61 -1.35 26.11
C VAL A 513 13.03 -0.79 26.15
N GLU A 514 13.27 0.42 25.66
CA GLU A 514 14.59 1.07 25.74
C GLU A 514 15.00 1.37 27.18
N THR A 515 14.05 1.77 28.02
CA THR A 515 14.29 1.98 29.46
C THR A 515 14.62 0.66 30.16
N MET A 516 13.97 -0.44 29.80
CA MET A 516 14.30 -1.80 30.28
C MET A 516 15.74 -2.16 29.93
N VAL A 517 16.15 -1.98 28.67
CA VAL A 517 17.54 -2.21 28.24
C VAL A 517 18.51 -1.30 29.00
N GLY A 518 18.22 -0.01 29.13
CA GLY A 518 19.07 0.98 29.80
C GLY A 518 19.25 0.72 31.31
N LEU A 519 18.26 0.13 31.98
CA LEU A 519 18.34 -0.27 33.39
C LEU A 519 18.84 -1.71 33.60
N GLY A 520 19.11 -2.44 32.51
CA GLY A 520 19.65 -3.80 32.56
C GLY A 520 18.60 -4.90 32.79
N ALA A 521 17.33 -4.64 32.51
CA ALA A 521 16.26 -5.64 32.51
C ALA A 521 16.28 -6.44 31.20
N THR A 522 17.12 -7.49 31.14
CA THR A 522 17.23 -8.39 29.97
C THR A 522 16.30 -9.59 30.11
N ILE A 523 14.99 -9.33 30.14
CA ILE A 523 13.93 -10.36 30.25
C ILE A 523 13.12 -10.41 28.94
N PRO A 524 12.52 -11.55 28.57
CA PRO A 524 11.58 -11.62 27.46
C PRO A 524 10.45 -10.60 27.61
N THR A 525 10.20 -9.84 26.54
CA THR A 525 9.15 -8.84 26.48
C THR A 525 8.12 -9.25 25.45
N PHE A 526 6.86 -9.03 25.79
CA PHE A 526 5.69 -9.35 25.01
C PHE A 526 4.82 -8.11 24.88
N SER A 527 4.03 -8.01 23.82
CA SER A 527 3.06 -6.94 23.65
C SER A 527 1.86 -7.42 22.83
N ALA A 528 0.97 -6.48 22.53
CA ALA A 528 -0.22 -6.70 21.72
C ALA A 528 -0.18 -5.87 20.43
N ASP A 529 -1.35 -5.71 19.84
CA ASP A 529 -1.61 -5.02 18.59
C ASP A 529 -1.13 -3.56 18.60
N GLY A 530 -1.16 -2.90 19.76
CA GLY A 530 -0.68 -1.53 19.93
C GLY A 530 0.82 -1.35 19.65
N MET A 531 1.60 -2.44 19.61
CA MET A 531 3.01 -2.44 19.19
C MET A 531 3.28 -3.34 17.97
N ALA A 532 2.24 -3.78 17.26
CA ALA A 532 2.40 -4.65 16.11
C ALA A 532 2.70 -3.86 14.82
N GLY A 533 3.52 -4.46 13.95
CA GLY A 533 3.87 -3.92 12.64
C GLY A 533 5.26 -3.29 12.59
N GLU A 534 5.84 -3.27 11.39
CA GLU A 534 7.20 -2.73 11.15
C GLU A 534 7.30 -1.23 11.49
N ALA A 535 6.21 -0.47 11.29
CA ALA A 535 6.17 0.96 11.59
C ALA A 535 6.45 1.27 13.08
N ALA A 536 6.19 0.34 14.00
CA ALA A 536 6.50 0.50 15.42
C ALA A 536 8.00 0.70 15.67
N LEU A 537 8.87 0.21 14.78
CA LEU A 537 10.33 0.41 14.88
C LEU A 537 10.74 1.88 14.69
N ASN A 538 9.90 2.70 14.06
CA ASN A 538 10.18 4.13 13.85
C ASN A 538 10.14 4.93 15.17
N ASP A 539 9.48 4.40 16.20
CA ASP A 539 9.38 5.04 17.51
C ASP A 539 10.61 4.78 18.41
N TYR A 540 11.44 3.80 18.04
CA TYR A 540 12.67 3.49 18.78
C TYR A 540 13.80 4.43 18.37
N SER A 541 14.54 4.94 19.36
CA SER A 541 15.83 5.59 19.11
C SER A 541 16.93 4.58 18.75
N SER A 542 16.79 3.34 19.21
CA SER A 542 17.61 2.19 18.88
C SER A 542 16.72 0.96 18.63
N PRO A 543 16.31 0.70 17.37
CA PRO A 543 15.43 -0.43 17.01
C PRO A 543 15.93 -1.81 17.49
N ALA A 544 17.24 -1.97 17.63
CA ALA A 544 17.86 -3.17 18.21
C ALA A 544 17.34 -3.54 19.61
N ALA A 545 16.78 -2.59 20.36
CA ALA A 545 16.15 -2.84 21.66
C ALA A 545 14.87 -3.70 21.54
N ALA A 546 14.19 -3.68 20.39
CA ALA A 546 13.01 -4.50 20.13
C ALA A 546 13.35 -5.97 19.83
N ASN A 547 14.64 -6.34 19.73
CA ASN A 547 15.02 -7.70 19.36
C ASN A 547 14.39 -8.75 20.29
N LEU A 548 13.72 -9.73 19.69
CA LEU A 548 12.95 -10.81 20.31
C LEU A 548 11.68 -10.36 21.06
N LEU A 549 11.24 -9.11 20.91
CA LEU A 549 9.90 -8.68 21.33
C LEU A 549 8.85 -9.44 20.52
N GLN A 550 7.95 -10.14 21.20
CA GLN A 550 6.84 -10.86 20.56
C GLN A 550 5.53 -10.11 20.75
N VAL A 551 4.72 -10.03 19.71
CA VAL A 551 3.46 -9.29 19.71
C VAL A 551 2.34 -10.11 19.09
N THR A 552 1.14 -10.02 19.66
CA THR A 552 -0.08 -10.51 18.99
C THR A 552 -0.62 -9.44 18.05
N LYS A 553 -0.97 -9.81 16.82
CA LYS A 553 -1.60 -8.96 15.81
C LYS A 553 -2.88 -9.64 15.31
N PRO A 554 -4.04 -8.97 15.22
CA PRO A 554 -5.23 -9.57 14.61
C PRO A 554 -4.91 -10.17 13.24
N SER A 555 -5.26 -11.44 13.03
CA SER A 555 -5.06 -12.08 11.73
C SER A 555 -6.17 -11.65 10.78
N ALA A 556 -5.81 -11.20 9.57
CA ALA A 556 -6.78 -11.09 8.48
C ALA A 556 -7.26 -12.50 8.09
N ALA A 557 -8.55 -12.68 7.81
CA ALA A 557 -8.99 -13.95 7.24
C ALA A 557 -8.41 -14.10 5.82
N SER A 558 -8.17 -15.34 5.36
CA SER A 558 -7.71 -15.59 3.99
C SER A 558 -8.70 -15.01 2.97
N GLY A 559 -8.29 -13.94 2.29
CA GLY A 559 -9.13 -13.25 1.31
C GLY A 559 -8.55 -11.98 0.71
N ALA A 560 -7.24 -11.69 0.85
CA ALA A 560 -6.61 -10.46 0.35
C ALA A 560 -7.08 -10.16 -1.09
N GLY A 561 -7.92 -9.15 -1.20
CA GLY A 561 -8.49 -8.70 -2.46
C GLY A 561 -7.52 -7.74 -3.14
N VAL A 562 -8.06 -6.87 -3.97
CA VAL A 562 -7.26 -5.97 -4.80
C VAL A 562 -6.67 -4.85 -3.95
N PHE A 563 -7.42 -4.34 -2.97
CA PHE A 563 -7.00 -3.21 -2.15
C PHE A 563 -5.80 -3.56 -1.26
N ALA A 564 -5.77 -4.74 -0.64
CA ALA A 564 -4.63 -5.13 0.21
C ALA A 564 -3.29 -5.11 -0.56
N ALA A 565 -3.30 -5.49 -1.84
CA ALA A 565 -2.13 -5.43 -2.70
C ALA A 565 -1.79 -3.99 -3.12
N GLU A 566 -2.79 -3.17 -3.45
CA GLU A 566 -2.61 -1.76 -3.79
C GLU A 566 -2.06 -0.95 -2.61
N CYS A 567 -2.61 -1.16 -1.41
CA CYS A 567 -2.16 -0.53 -0.18
C CYS A 567 -0.71 -0.90 0.16
N ALA A 568 -0.29 -2.15 -0.10
CA ALA A 568 1.08 -2.60 0.13
C ALA A 568 2.10 -1.92 -0.81
N GLU A 569 1.68 -1.53 -2.02
CA GLU A 569 2.52 -0.83 -3.00
C GLU A 569 2.50 0.70 -2.82
N ASP A 570 1.49 1.25 -2.13
CA ASP A 570 1.38 2.68 -1.86
C ASP A 570 2.24 3.12 -0.65
N ALA A 571 3.03 4.18 -0.83
CA ALA A 571 3.98 4.64 0.17
C ALA A 571 3.34 5.27 1.42
N VAL A 572 2.07 5.68 1.36
CA VAL A 572 1.32 6.20 2.51
C VAL A 572 0.56 5.04 3.14
N CYS A 573 -0.25 4.31 2.37
CA CYS A 573 -1.11 3.25 2.88
C CYS A 573 -0.30 2.15 3.59
N SER A 574 0.81 1.69 3.00
CA SER A 574 1.68 0.65 3.58
C SER A 574 2.25 0.97 4.96
N THR A 575 2.23 2.25 5.38
CA THR A 575 2.74 2.68 6.69
C THR A 575 1.71 2.62 7.81
N GLY A 576 0.43 2.40 7.48
CA GLY A 576 -0.66 2.34 8.46
C GLY A 576 -0.76 1.02 9.23
N ILE A 577 -1.76 0.96 10.10
CA ILE A 577 -2.29 -0.26 10.70
C ILE A 577 -3.81 -0.28 10.50
N TYR A 578 -4.45 -1.45 10.54
CA TYR A 578 -5.90 -1.60 10.37
C TYR A 578 -6.45 -1.04 9.05
N GLN A 579 -5.65 -0.98 7.98
CA GLN A 579 -6.05 -0.39 6.70
C GLN A 579 -7.15 -1.20 6.03
N ASN A 580 -7.00 -2.52 6.02
CA ASN A 580 -7.98 -3.42 5.41
C ASN A 580 -9.29 -3.37 6.19
N GLU A 581 -9.21 -3.26 7.51
CA GLU A 581 -10.36 -3.10 8.38
C GLU A 581 -11.04 -1.75 8.13
N ALA A 582 -10.30 -0.64 8.13
CA ALA A 582 -10.87 0.68 7.85
C ALA A 582 -11.54 0.73 6.46
N TYR A 583 -10.96 0.08 5.46
CA TYR A 583 -11.55 -0.07 4.12
C TYR A 583 -12.88 -0.84 4.20
N ASP A 584 -12.86 -2.02 4.83
CA ASP A 584 -14.05 -2.86 4.97
C ASP A 584 -15.16 -2.18 5.77
N ALA A 585 -14.85 -1.41 6.81
CA ALA A 585 -15.84 -0.68 7.57
C ALA A 585 -16.62 0.33 6.69
N VAL A 586 -15.91 1.07 5.83
CA VAL A 586 -16.54 2.02 4.89
C VAL A 586 -17.34 1.27 3.82
N MET A 587 -16.78 0.21 3.22
CA MET A 587 -17.46 -0.61 2.22
C MET A 587 -18.73 -1.27 2.78
N MET A 588 -18.68 -1.82 3.99
CA MET A 588 -19.82 -2.42 4.67
C MET A 588 -20.93 -1.41 4.94
N ILE A 589 -20.57 -0.18 5.34
CA ILE A 589 -21.55 0.91 5.49
C ILE A 589 -22.16 1.27 4.13
N GLY A 590 -21.35 1.43 3.09
CA GLY A 590 -21.83 1.76 1.74
C GLY A 590 -22.80 0.71 1.22
N HIS A 591 -22.43 -0.57 1.27
CA HIS A 591 -23.30 -1.68 0.89
C HIS A 591 -24.57 -1.76 1.73
N ALA A 592 -24.50 -1.46 3.03
CA ALA A 592 -25.69 -1.39 3.88
C ALA A 592 -26.60 -0.21 3.48
N ALA A 593 -26.04 0.92 3.05
CA ALA A 593 -26.81 2.10 2.65
C ALA A 593 -27.48 1.95 1.28
N MET A 594 -26.96 1.09 0.40
CA MET A 594 -27.65 0.69 -0.84
C MET A 594 -28.95 -0.08 -0.57
N HIS A 595 -29.20 -0.49 0.68
CA HIS A 595 -30.50 -1.02 1.10
C HIS A 595 -31.39 0.10 1.65
N GLU A 596 -32.54 0.29 1.01
CA GLU A 596 -33.52 1.32 1.37
C GLU A 596 -32.90 2.72 1.50
N ASP A 597 -31.96 3.05 0.63
CA ASP A 597 -31.53 4.44 0.41
C ASP A 597 -30.98 5.11 1.68
N GLY A 598 -30.27 4.32 2.50
CA GLY A 598 -29.69 4.75 3.79
C GLY A 598 -30.65 4.69 4.98
N ALA A 599 -31.88 4.20 4.81
CA ALA A 599 -32.79 3.94 5.93
C ALA A 599 -32.44 2.64 6.66
N ASN A 600 -32.85 2.53 7.93
CA ASN A 600 -32.73 1.29 8.74
C ASN A 600 -31.30 0.70 8.84
N MET A 601 -30.27 1.57 8.81
CA MET A 601 -28.86 1.18 8.71
C MET A 601 -28.40 0.14 9.73
N ALA A 602 -28.86 0.16 10.98
CA ALA A 602 -28.46 -0.85 11.96
C ALA A 602 -28.84 -2.28 11.52
N SER A 603 -30.04 -2.46 10.98
CA SER A 603 -30.50 -3.75 10.47
C SER A 603 -29.77 -4.15 9.18
N HIS A 604 -29.44 -3.19 8.32
CA HIS A 604 -28.69 -3.45 7.09
C HIS A 604 -27.22 -3.75 7.35
N ILE A 605 -26.59 -3.12 8.35
CA ILE A 605 -25.22 -3.45 8.77
C ILE A 605 -25.15 -4.88 9.31
N GLU A 606 -26.11 -5.31 10.14
CA GLU A 606 -26.19 -6.70 10.59
C GLU A 606 -26.41 -7.68 9.43
N MET A 607 -27.23 -7.29 8.45
CA MET A 607 -27.52 -8.10 7.27
C MET A 607 -26.28 -8.26 6.39
N VAL A 608 -25.63 -7.17 6.03
CA VAL A 608 -24.42 -7.14 5.20
C VAL A 608 -23.26 -7.82 5.91
N GLY A 609 -23.10 -7.57 7.21
CA GLY A 609 -22.03 -8.13 8.03
C GLY A 609 -22.13 -9.61 8.33
N ASN A 610 -23.20 -10.30 7.93
CA ASN A 610 -23.33 -11.74 8.11
C ASN A 610 -22.66 -12.51 6.94
N GLY A 611 -21.38 -12.82 7.10
CA GLY A 611 -20.58 -13.50 6.08
C GLY A 611 -19.99 -12.52 5.04
N TYR A 612 -19.78 -11.26 5.43
CA TYR A 612 -19.18 -10.25 4.57
C TYR A 612 -17.75 -10.64 4.22
N ALA A 613 -17.45 -10.80 2.93
CA ALA A 613 -16.10 -11.13 2.46
C ALA A 613 -15.41 -9.83 2.01
N GLY A 614 -14.61 -9.27 2.92
CA GLY A 614 -13.82 -8.05 2.71
C GLY A 614 -12.32 -8.30 2.63
N GLU A 615 -11.56 -7.22 2.53
CA GLU A 615 -10.10 -7.18 2.42
C GLU A 615 -9.40 -7.65 3.72
N SER A 616 -10.00 -7.39 4.88
CA SER A 616 -9.55 -7.89 6.18
C SER A 616 -10.08 -9.30 6.49
N GLY A 617 -10.86 -9.88 5.57
CA GLY A 617 -11.33 -11.26 5.62
C GLY A 617 -12.85 -11.41 5.67
N THR A 618 -13.31 -12.58 6.12
CA THR A 618 -14.74 -12.86 6.24
C THR A 618 -15.25 -12.51 7.63
N HIS A 619 -16.21 -11.59 7.70
CA HIS A 619 -16.79 -11.10 8.94
C HIS A 619 -18.19 -11.67 9.18
N THR A 620 -18.49 -11.93 10.45
CA THR A 620 -19.84 -12.27 10.91
C THR A 620 -20.05 -11.63 12.27
N PHE A 621 -20.95 -10.64 12.34
CA PHE A 621 -21.28 -9.99 13.60
C PHE A 621 -22.01 -10.96 14.54
N LEU A 622 -21.54 -11.01 15.77
CA LEU A 622 -22.19 -11.64 16.91
C LEU A 622 -23.35 -10.75 17.38
N ALA A 623 -24.21 -11.31 18.24
CA ALA A 623 -25.39 -10.60 18.72
C ALA A 623 -25.08 -9.31 19.51
N ASN A 624 -23.85 -9.17 20.01
CA ASN A 624 -23.35 -7.99 20.73
C ASN A 624 -22.58 -7.01 19.82
N GLY A 625 -22.56 -7.22 18.50
CA GLY A 625 -21.86 -6.35 17.53
C GLY A 625 -20.38 -6.69 17.29
N ASP A 626 -19.82 -7.64 18.05
CA ASP A 626 -18.44 -8.11 17.86
C ASP A 626 -18.28 -9.01 16.64
N VAL A 627 -17.03 -9.23 16.23
CA VAL A 627 -16.67 -10.36 15.36
C VAL A 627 -15.94 -11.45 16.15
N GLY A 628 -16.13 -12.71 15.73
CA GLY A 628 -15.38 -13.84 16.29
C GLY A 628 -13.89 -13.83 15.94
N GLY A 629 -13.49 -13.04 14.93
CA GLY A 629 -12.12 -12.94 14.44
C GLY A 629 -11.61 -14.20 13.72
N SER A 630 -10.47 -14.06 13.04
CA SER A 630 -9.78 -15.17 12.37
C SER A 630 -8.63 -15.76 13.17
N GLY A 631 -8.43 -15.28 14.40
CA GLY A 631 -7.25 -15.56 15.21
C GLY A 631 -6.32 -14.36 15.34
N TYR A 632 -5.13 -14.61 15.88
CA TYR A 632 -4.06 -13.62 16.03
C TYR A 632 -2.75 -14.19 15.50
N ASP A 633 -2.09 -13.45 14.64
CA ASP A 633 -0.70 -13.71 14.28
C ASP A 633 0.16 -13.37 15.50
N VAL A 634 1.15 -14.23 15.78
CA VAL A 634 2.17 -13.97 16.78
C VAL A 634 3.45 -13.68 16.03
N CYS A 635 3.87 -12.43 16.12
CA CYS A 635 4.97 -11.90 15.35
C CYS A 635 6.15 -11.56 16.27
N THR A 636 7.37 -11.74 15.78
CA THR A 636 8.60 -11.45 16.51
C THR A 636 9.39 -10.36 15.78
N PHE A 637 9.83 -9.35 16.52
CA PHE A 637 10.82 -8.40 16.04
C PHE A 637 12.22 -9.03 16.13
N HIS A 638 12.97 -9.00 15.04
CA HIS A 638 14.33 -9.50 14.98
C HIS A 638 15.29 -8.38 14.59
N HIS A 639 16.27 -8.15 15.43
CA HIS A 639 17.45 -7.38 15.06
C HIS A 639 18.52 -8.33 14.55
N VAL A 640 18.88 -8.14 13.28
CA VAL A 640 19.99 -8.85 12.70
C VAL A 640 21.16 -7.88 12.47
N PRO A 641 22.26 -8.01 13.26
CA PRO A 641 23.43 -7.16 13.14
C PRO A 641 23.92 -7.02 11.70
N THR A 642 24.13 -5.78 11.25
CA THR A 642 24.57 -5.44 9.86
C THR A 642 23.48 -5.61 8.79
N TYR A 643 22.48 -6.46 9.00
CA TYR A 643 21.52 -6.84 7.96
C TYR A 643 20.16 -6.12 8.09
N GLY A 644 19.76 -5.72 9.30
CA GLY A 644 18.60 -4.84 9.50
C GLY A 644 17.64 -5.34 10.58
N GLU A 645 16.42 -4.81 10.54
CA GLU A 645 15.32 -5.18 11.43
C GLU A 645 14.26 -5.95 10.62
N TYR A 646 13.65 -6.97 11.22
CA TYR A 646 12.65 -7.81 10.58
C TYR A 646 11.47 -8.04 11.51
N PHE A 647 10.26 -8.08 10.95
CA PHE A 647 9.03 -8.38 11.68
C PHE A 647 8.37 -9.63 11.09
N ASN A 648 8.54 -10.77 11.77
CA ASN A 648 8.14 -12.07 11.23
C ASN A 648 6.95 -12.62 12.00
N CYS A 649 5.85 -12.91 11.31
CA CYS A 649 4.67 -13.57 11.85
C CYS A 649 4.70 -15.06 11.52
N ASP A 650 5.51 -15.82 12.25
CA ASP A 650 5.77 -17.26 12.02
C ASP A 650 4.85 -18.18 12.83
N ARG A 651 4.02 -17.61 13.71
CA ARG A 651 3.06 -18.34 14.53
C ARG A 651 1.69 -17.69 14.44
N MET A 652 0.65 -18.49 14.63
CA MET A 652 -0.73 -18.03 14.64
C MET A 652 -1.49 -18.73 15.76
N TRP A 653 -2.33 -17.96 16.43
CA TRP A 653 -3.27 -18.43 17.43
C TRP A 653 -4.67 -18.44 16.86
N SER A 654 -5.41 -19.54 17.07
CA SER A 654 -6.84 -19.60 16.78
C SER A 654 -7.61 -20.14 17.99
N ILE A 655 -8.90 -19.81 18.08
CA ILE A 655 -9.77 -20.35 19.13
C ILE A 655 -9.84 -21.89 19.08
N ALA A 656 -9.73 -22.48 17.87
CA ALA A 656 -9.87 -23.91 17.68
C ALA A 656 -8.60 -24.69 18.04
N ASP A 657 -7.43 -24.15 17.66
CA ASP A 657 -6.16 -24.89 17.69
C ASP A 657 -5.16 -24.35 18.73
N GLY A 658 -5.44 -23.18 19.32
CA GLY A 658 -4.48 -22.46 20.16
C GLY A 658 -3.32 -21.93 19.32
N LEU A 659 -2.17 -21.71 19.97
CA LEU A 659 -0.96 -21.22 19.32
C LEU A 659 -0.22 -22.34 18.57
N GLY A 660 0.00 -22.16 17.28
CA GLY A 660 0.78 -23.06 16.42
C GLY A 660 1.67 -22.32 15.42
N ASP A 661 2.51 -23.06 14.70
CA ASP A 661 3.33 -22.50 13.64
C ASP A 661 2.47 -22.24 12.39
N VAL A 662 2.72 -21.13 11.69
CA VAL A 662 2.06 -20.84 10.42
C VAL A 662 2.59 -21.81 9.36
N PRO A 663 1.72 -22.54 8.63
CA PRO A 663 2.17 -23.37 7.52
C PRO A 663 2.87 -22.52 6.46
N TRP A 664 4.12 -22.85 6.15
CA TRP A 664 4.88 -22.15 5.13
C TRP A 664 4.22 -22.25 3.75
N ALA A 665 3.85 -21.11 3.17
CA ALA A 665 3.22 -21.01 1.86
C ALA A 665 4.12 -20.37 0.78
N GLY A 666 5.30 -19.89 1.18
CA GLY A 666 6.26 -19.23 0.29
C GLY A 666 7.18 -20.17 -0.48
N ALA A 667 8.23 -19.62 -1.10
CA ALA A 667 9.23 -20.39 -1.83
C ALA A 667 10.26 -21.01 -0.85
N THR A 668 10.49 -22.32 -0.97
CA THR A 668 11.57 -23.01 -0.24
C THR A 668 12.79 -23.18 -1.15
N VAL A 669 13.92 -22.58 -0.78
CA VAL A 669 15.22 -22.69 -1.45
C VAL A 669 16.07 -23.73 -0.74
N LYS A 670 16.50 -24.75 -1.47
CA LYS A 670 17.37 -25.80 -0.92
C LYS A 670 18.84 -25.44 -1.12
N ILE A 671 19.61 -25.47 -0.03
CA ILE A 671 21.06 -25.30 -0.02
C ILE A 671 21.67 -26.68 0.22
N GLY A 672 22.50 -27.15 -0.71
CA GLY A 672 23.23 -28.39 -0.49
C GLY A 672 24.39 -28.15 0.47
N PHE A 673 24.64 -29.08 1.37
CA PHE A 673 25.78 -29.02 2.29
C PHE A 673 26.56 -30.33 2.23
N LEU A 674 27.76 -30.27 1.66
CA LEU A 674 28.72 -31.37 1.65
C LEU A 674 29.42 -31.40 3.00
N ASN A 675 28.98 -32.32 3.85
CA ASN A 675 29.53 -32.55 5.17
C ASN A 675 30.49 -33.74 5.10
N ASP A 676 31.72 -33.58 5.58
CA ASP A 676 32.67 -34.70 5.69
C ASP A 676 32.36 -35.52 6.95
N ALA A 677 31.17 -36.12 6.97
CA ALA A 677 30.62 -36.85 8.12
C ALA A 677 31.32 -38.19 8.36
N THR A 678 31.97 -38.73 7.32
CA THR A 678 32.89 -39.85 7.41
C THR A 678 34.28 -39.49 6.87
N GLY A 679 35.27 -40.36 7.09
CA GLY A 679 36.65 -40.12 6.68
C GLY A 679 37.54 -39.50 7.76
N PRO A 680 38.76 -39.07 7.42
CA PRO A 680 39.80 -38.70 8.38
C PRO A 680 39.49 -37.45 9.22
N ILE A 681 38.56 -36.60 8.78
CA ILE A 681 38.17 -35.35 9.46
C ILE A 681 36.78 -35.38 10.09
N ALA A 682 36.15 -36.56 10.20
CA ALA A 682 34.78 -36.72 10.71
C ALA A 682 34.57 -36.16 12.13
N VAL A 683 35.65 -36.00 12.91
CA VAL A 683 35.63 -35.37 14.24
C VAL A 683 35.10 -33.93 14.20
N TYR A 684 35.24 -33.21 13.08
CA TYR A 684 34.80 -31.82 12.95
C TYR A 684 33.38 -31.66 12.37
N ALA A 685 32.78 -32.76 11.87
CA ALA A 685 31.49 -32.72 11.18
C ALA A 685 30.35 -32.13 12.03
N GLY A 686 30.36 -32.38 13.35
CA GLY A 686 29.37 -31.81 14.27
C GLY A 686 29.41 -30.27 14.31
N GLY A 687 30.62 -29.69 14.31
CA GLY A 687 30.81 -28.24 14.31
C GLY A 687 30.33 -27.58 13.01
N PHE A 688 30.61 -28.20 11.87
CA PHE A 688 30.12 -27.72 10.56
C PHE A 688 28.58 -27.70 10.52
N VAL A 689 27.94 -28.78 10.98
CA VAL A 689 26.47 -28.87 11.04
C VAL A 689 25.90 -27.83 11.99
N ALA A 690 26.43 -27.71 13.21
CA ALA A 690 25.97 -26.73 14.19
C ALA A 690 26.07 -25.30 13.65
N SER A 691 27.20 -24.94 13.03
CA SER A 691 27.39 -23.64 12.41
C SER A 691 26.43 -23.38 11.25
N SER A 692 26.25 -24.36 10.36
CA SER A 692 25.33 -24.24 9.23
C SER A 692 23.87 -24.01 9.65
N GLN A 693 23.45 -24.54 10.81
CA GLN A 693 22.12 -24.32 11.37
C GLN A 693 21.96 -22.93 11.98
N ILE A 694 23.01 -22.36 12.58
CA ILE A 694 23.00 -20.96 13.02
C ILE A 694 22.82 -20.05 11.80
N ALA A 695 23.56 -20.31 10.71
CA ALA A 695 23.42 -19.57 9.45
C ALA A 695 22.03 -19.74 8.82
N LEU A 696 21.46 -20.96 8.88
CA LEU A 696 20.11 -21.24 8.37
C LEU A 696 19.03 -20.44 9.11
N GLY A 697 19.10 -20.41 10.45
CA GLY A 697 18.18 -19.63 11.27
C GLY A 697 18.22 -18.15 10.90
N LEU A 698 19.42 -17.59 10.76
CA LEU A 698 19.62 -16.21 10.33
C LEU A 698 19.01 -15.93 8.95
N ALA A 699 19.33 -16.77 7.98
CA ALA A 699 18.82 -16.62 6.61
C ALA A 699 17.29 -16.71 6.56
N ASN A 700 16.69 -17.59 7.36
CA ASN A 700 15.24 -17.72 7.46
C ASN A 700 14.58 -16.53 8.15
N THR A 701 15.20 -15.96 9.19
CA THR A 701 14.73 -14.70 9.79
C THR A 701 14.66 -13.58 8.76
N ILE A 702 15.66 -13.48 7.90
CA ILE A 702 15.75 -12.40 6.88
C ILE A 702 14.79 -12.65 5.71
N GLY A 703 14.67 -13.90 5.26
CA GLY A 703 13.86 -14.26 4.09
C GLY A 703 12.35 -14.33 4.35
N TYR A 704 11.93 -14.49 5.61
CA TYR A 704 10.55 -14.85 5.97
C TYR A 704 9.51 -13.88 5.39
N SER A 705 9.60 -12.59 5.70
CA SER A 705 8.64 -11.57 5.23
C SER A 705 8.67 -11.34 3.72
N SER A 706 9.73 -11.82 3.04
CA SER A 706 9.83 -11.82 1.58
C SER A 706 9.29 -13.11 0.94
N GLY A 707 8.64 -13.99 1.72
CA GLY A 707 8.08 -15.25 1.22
C GLY A 707 9.16 -16.25 0.78
N VAL A 708 10.37 -16.17 1.34
CA VAL A 708 11.47 -17.12 1.09
C VAL A 708 11.91 -17.81 2.39
N GLN A 709 12.01 -19.14 2.34
CA GLN A 709 12.58 -19.96 3.40
C GLN A 709 13.68 -20.83 2.79
N PHE A 710 14.73 -21.07 3.56
CA PHE A 710 15.85 -21.92 3.22
C PHE A 710 15.78 -23.26 3.97
N GLU A 711 16.23 -24.30 3.28
CA GLU A 711 16.39 -25.66 3.83
C GLU A 711 17.79 -26.15 3.48
N ILE A 712 18.50 -26.79 4.43
CA ILE A 712 19.78 -27.44 4.13
C ILE A 712 19.56 -28.93 3.83
N VAL A 713 20.07 -29.36 2.68
CA VAL A 713 20.16 -30.78 2.31
C VAL A 713 21.59 -31.26 2.53
N TYR A 714 21.80 -32.10 3.54
CA TYR A 714 23.11 -32.65 3.85
C TYR A 714 23.46 -33.87 2.98
N ALA A 715 24.70 -33.95 2.52
CA ALA A 715 25.25 -35.14 1.89
C ALA A 715 26.68 -35.40 2.38
N ASP A 716 27.02 -36.67 2.61
CA ASP A 716 28.34 -37.06 3.12
C ASP A 716 29.36 -37.15 1.98
N SER A 717 30.35 -36.26 1.98
CA SER A 717 31.44 -36.29 1.02
C SER A 717 32.55 -37.27 1.37
N GLY A 718 32.59 -37.78 2.61
CA GLY A 718 33.56 -38.76 3.08
C GLY A 718 35.02 -38.32 3.00
N CYS A 719 35.29 -37.01 2.82
CA CYS A 719 36.60 -36.46 2.49
C CYS A 719 37.27 -37.11 1.25
N ASP A 720 36.48 -37.72 0.36
CA ASP A 720 36.96 -38.47 -0.82
C ASP A 720 36.38 -37.88 -2.11
N GLY A 721 37.16 -37.92 -3.20
CA GLY A 721 36.73 -37.37 -4.49
C GLY A 721 35.57 -38.14 -5.13
N THR A 722 35.51 -39.46 -4.97
CA THR A 722 34.44 -40.29 -5.55
C THR A 722 33.16 -40.21 -4.73
N ALA A 723 33.29 -40.27 -3.40
CA ALA A 723 32.18 -40.03 -2.49
C ALA A 723 31.64 -38.60 -2.63
N GLY A 724 32.52 -37.59 -2.71
CA GLY A 724 32.15 -36.19 -2.98
C GLY A 724 31.37 -36.00 -4.29
N ALA A 725 31.78 -36.65 -5.39
CA ALA A 725 31.02 -36.63 -6.64
C ALA A 725 29.63 -37.30 -6.49
N THR A 726 29.55 -38.41 -5.74
CA THR A 726 28.29 -39.12 -5.49
C THR A 726 27.34 -38.28 -4.62
N ALA A 727 27.88 -37.64 -3.58
CA ALA A 727 27.17 -36.73 -2.70
C ALA A 727 26.64 -35.51 -3.46
N ALA A 728 27.49 -34.91 -4.31
CA ALA A 728 27.08 -33.82 -5.19
C ALA A 728 25.93 -34.23 -6.11
N GLN A 729 25.98 -35.41 -6.72
CA GLN A 729 24.87 -35.90 -7.55
C GLN A 729 23.57 -36.02 -6.75
N ALA A 730 23.63 -36.52 -5.51
CA ALA A 730 22.45 -36.59 -4.65
C ALA A 730 21.87 -35.20 -4.34
N LEU A 731 22.72 -34.18 -4.19
CA LEU A 731 22.29 -32.79 -4.00
C LEU A 731 21.65 -32.21 -5.28
N VAL A 732 22.24 -32.47 -6.46
CA VAL A 732 21.62 -32.10 -7.75
C VAL A 732 20.24 -32.73 -7.89
N ASP A 733 20.12 -34.02 -7.58
CA ASP A 733 18.84 -34.76 -7.65
C ASP A 733 17.81 -34.22 -6.63
N ALA A 734 18.27 -33.66 -5.51
CA ALA A 734 17.42 -33.02 -4.51
C ALA A 734 16.93 -31.61 -4.91
N GLY A 735 17.46 -31.05 -6.01
CA GLY A 735 17.09 -29.75 -6.54
C GLY A 735 17.66 -28.57 -5.75
N VAL A 736 18.90 -28.68 -5.25
CA VAL A 736 19.57 -27.57 -4.55
C VAL A 736 19.90 -26.42 -5.50
N TRP A 737 19.84 -25.19 -4.99
CA TRP A 737 20.19 -23.98 -5.73
C TRP A 737 21.71 -23.75 -5.81
N GLY A 738 22.40 -23.99 -4.68
CA GLY A 738 23.85 -23.87 -4.53
C GLY A 738 24.34 -24.88 -3.51
N VAL A 739 25.64 -25.18 -3.52
CA VAL A 739 26.26 -26.13 -2.59
C VAL A 739 27.34 -25.47 -1.75
N VAL A 740 27.30 -25.73 -0.45
CA VAL A 740 28.31 -25.36 0.52
C VAL A 740 29.20 -26.57 0.82
N GLY A 741 30.51 -26.35 0.89
CA GLY A 741 31.50 -27.41 1.08
C GLY A 741 32.07 -27.97 -0.23
N ALA A 742 32.75 -29.12 -0.24
CA ALA A 742 33.15 -29.90 0.93
C ALA A 742 34.28 -29.21 1.72
N ALA A 743 34.67 -29.76 2.86
CA ALA A 743 35.85 -29.28 3.59
C ALA A 743 37.13 -29.77 2.92
N CYS A 744 37.20 -31.07 2.56
CA CYS A 744 38.38 -31.64 1.93
C CYS A 744 38.54 -31.23 0.46
N SER A 745 39.75 -30.78 0.10
CA SER A 745 40.04 -30.31 -1.27
C SER A 745 39.76 -31.37 -2.34
N GLY A 746 40.11 -32.64 -2.10
CA GLY A 746 39.83 -33.73 -3.05
C GLY A 746 38.34 -34.00 -3.24
N ALA A 747 37.56 -33.96 -2.16
CA ALA A 747 36.11 -34.07 -2.20
C ALA A 747 35.48 -32.90 -2.95
N SER A 748 35.95 -31.67 -2.72
CA SER A 748 35.49 -30.48 -3.43
C SER A 748 35.76 -30.56 -4.93
N MET A 749 36.93 -31.05 -5.36
CA MET A 749 37.23 -31.27 -6.78
C MET A 749 36.30 -32.30 -7.42
N GLY A 750 36.04 -33.43 -6.72
CA GLY A 750 35.12 -34.46 -7.18
C GLY A 750 33.68 -33.97 -7.29
N ALA A 751 33.22 -33.21 -6.29
CA ALA A 751 31.90 -32.59 -6.27
C ALA A 751 31.74 -31.55 -7.39
N ASN A 752 32.72 -30.66 -7.59
CA ASN A 752 32.65 -29.61 -8.59
C ASN A 752 32.45 -30.17 -10.01
N ALA A 753 33.09 -31.30 -10.35
CA ALA A 753 32.92 -31.93 -11.65
C ALA A 753 31.45 -32.27 -11.97
N VAL A 754 30.65 -32.57 -10.95
CA VAL A 754 29.20 -32.83 -11.06
C VAL A 754 28.40 -31.53 -11.02
N LEU A 755 28.68 -30.66 -10.05
CA LEU A 755 27.93 -29.42 -9.83
C LEU A 755 28.08 -28.43 -10.99
N ALA A 756 29.30 -28.25 -11.50
CA ALA A 756 29.59 -27.39 -12.64
C ALA A 756 28.84 -27.84 -13.90
N ALA A 757 28.74 -29.15 -14.13
CA ALA A 757 27.97 -29.70 -15.25
C ALA A 757 26.47 -29.43 -15.12
N ALA A 758 25.97 -29.29 -13.89
CA ALA A 758 24.60 -28.90 -13.58
C ALA A 758 24.39 -27.36 -13.51
N GLY A 759 25.45 -26.56 -13.63
CA GLY A 759 25.39 -25.10 -13.48
C GLY A 759 25.15 -24.62 -12.04
N ILE A 760 25.47 -25.46 -11.05
CA ILE A 760 25.25 -25.16 -9.63
C ILE A 760 26.57 -24.65 -9.02
N PRO A 761 26.60 -23.45 -8.40
CA PRO A 761 27.81 -22.92 -7.78
C PRO A 761 28.14 -23.68 -6.48
N GLN A 762 29.43 -23.73 -6.16
CA GLN A 762 29.96 -24.38 -4.97
C GLN A 762 30.79 -23.39 -4.15
N VAL A 763 30.46 -23.20 -2.87
CA VAL A 763 31.20 -22.34 -1.94
C VAL A 763 31.80 -23.21 -0.83
N SER A 764 33.11 -23.47 -0.87
CA SER A 764 33.78 -24.23 0.17
C SER A 764 34.15 -23.38 1.38
N TYR A 765 33.94 -23.95 2.56
CA TYR A 765 34.33 -23.36 3.85
C TYR A 765 35.71 -23.80 4.35
N ALA A 766 36.38 -24.76 3.70
CA ALA A 766 37.68 -25.26 4.18
C ALA A 766 38.62 -25.87 3.11
N SER A 767 38.25 -25.91 1.82
CA SER A 767 39.13 -26.48 0.79
C SER A 767 40.22 -25.50 0.33
N THR A 768 41.45 -25.74 0.77
CA THR A 768 42.57 -24.82 0.62
C THR A 768 43.53 -25.12 -0.54
N SER A 769 43.45 -26.30 -1.19
CA SER A 769 44.42 -26.72 -2.23
C SER A 769 44.60 -25.66 -3.34
N PRO A 770 45.85 -25.35 -3.77
CA PRO A 770 46.10 -24.36 -4.82
C PRO A 770 45.53 -24.76 -6.18
N ALA A 771 45.22 -26.04 -6.40
CA ALA A 771 44.66 -26.49 -7.67
C ALA A 771 43.24 -25.96 -7.89
N LEU A 772 42.46 -25.71 -6.83
CA LEU A 772 41.10 -25.15 -6.92
C LEU A 772 41.05 -23.70 -7.42
N THR A 773 42.19 -22.99 -7.45
CA THR A 773 42.34 -21.64 -8.02
C THR A 773 42.11 -21.61 -9.55
N ASP A 774 42.21 -22.76 -10.24
CA ASP A 774 41.96 -22.84 -11.69
C ASP A 774 40.45 -22.83 -12.00
N ALA A 775 39.91 -21.63 -12.22
CA ALA A 775 38.50 -21.42 -12.57
C ALA A 775 38.08 -22.02 -13.94
N THR A 776 39.03 -22.48 -14.76
CA THR A 776 38.72 -23.23 -15.99
C THR A 776 38.51 -24.70 -15.68
N ALA A 777 39.32 -25.26 -14.78
CA ALA A 777 39.17 -26.63 -14.32
C ALA A 777 38.01 -26.80 -13.33
N TYR A 778 37.75 -25.78 -12.51
CA TYR A 778 36.72 -25.77 -11.47
C TYR A 778 35.77 -24.56 -11.61
N PRO A 779 34.99 -24.48 -12.71
CA PRO A 779 34.09 -23.36 -12.92
C PRO A 779 32.99 -23.34 -11.83
N GLY A 780 32.62 -22.14 -11.41
CA GLY A 780 31.61 -21.94 -10.35
C GLY A 780 32.05 -22.36 -8.95
N PHE A 781 33.34 -22.67 -8.74
CA PHE A 781 33.92 -22.88 -7.42
C PHE A 781 34.32 -21.55 -6.77
N PHE A 782 33.99 -21.42 -5.50
CA PHE A 782 34.35 -20.31 -4.62
C PHE A 782 34.81 -20.88 -3.29
N ARG A 783 35.61 -20.12 -2.54
CA ARG A 783 35.96 -20.48 -1.17
C ARG A 783 36.12 -19.26 -0.30
N VAL A 784 35.68 -19.39 0.95
CA VAL A 784 35.80 -18.33 1.96
C VAL A 784 37.11 -18.44 2.76
N VAL A 785 37.89 -19.49 2.53
CA VAL A 785 39.24 -19.68 3.08
C VAL A 785 40.33 -19.32 2.06
N PRO A 786 41.48 -18.78 2.51
CA PRO A 786 42.62 -18.51 1.64
C PRO A 786 43.21 -19.79 1.01
N SER A 787 43.90 -19.62 -0.12
CA SER A 787 44.67 -20.69 -0.76
C SER A 787 45.89 -21.12 0.07
N ASP A 788 46.20 -22.41 0.06
CA ASP A 788 47.46 -22.98 0.55
C ASP A 788 48.69 -22.36 -0.15
N ALA A 789 48.52 -21.80 -1.36
CA ALA A 789 49.58 -21.06 -2.02
C ALA A 789 50.06 -19.87 -1.16
N PHE A 790 49.14 -19.25 -0.41
CA PHE A 790 49.48 -18.22 0.57
C PHE A 790 49.98 -18.86 1.87
N GLN A 791 49.27 -19.83 2.44
CA GLN A 791 49.66 -20.42 3.72
C GLN A 791 51.06 -21.04 3.70
N GLY A 792 51.47 -21.68 2.59
CA GLY A 792 52.81 -22.21 2.42
C GLY A 792 53.90 -21.14 2.56
N SER A 793 53.65 -19.91 2.09
CA SER A 793 54.56 -18.77 2.28
C SER A 793 54.58 -18.28 3.72
N VAL A 794 53.44 -18.29 4.41
CA VAL A 794 53.33 -17.87 5.81
C VAL A 794 54.05 -18.82 6.74
N VAL A 795 53.86 -20.13 6.59
CA VAL A 795 54.58 -21.13 7.39
C VAL A 795 56.09 -21.02 7.15
N ALA A 796 56.52 -20.77 5.91
CA ALA A 796 57.93 -20.53 5.60
C ALA A 796 58.47 -19.28 6.32
N ASP A 797 57.73 -18.16 6.29
CA ASP A 797 58.09 -16.94 7.01
C ASP A 797 58.22 -17.18 8.53
N VAL A 798 57.27 -17.91 9.11
CA VAL A 798 57.26 -18.25 10.55
C VAL A 798 58.48 -19.11 10.90
N MET A 799 58.71 -20.19 10.18
CA MET A 799 59.84 -21.09 10.45
C MET A 799 61.18 -20.37 10.26
N MET A 800 61.32 -19.52 9.25
CA MET A 800 62.52 -18.70 9.04
C MET A 800 62.72 -17.67 10.15
N ALA A 801 61.66 -17.01 10.62
CA ALA A 801 61.72 -16.08 11.74
C ALA A 801 62.16 -16.79 13.04
N ASP A 802 61.74 -18.04 13.22
CA ASP A 802 62.11 -18.89 14.34
C ASP A 802 63.45 -19.62 14.11
N SER A 803 64.21 -19.23 13.09
CA SER A 803 65.54 -19.75 12.74
C SER A 803 65.57 -21.27 12.47
N GLN A 804 64.50 -21.81 11.89
CA GLN A 804 64.44 -23.18 11.42
C GLN A 804 64.90 -23.24 9.96
N ASP A 805 66.00 -23.95 9.68
CA ASP A 805 66.64 -23.98 8.35
C ASP A 805 66.99 -25.40 7.87
N ASN A 806 66.48 -26.43 8.57
CA ASN A 806 66.71 -27.85 8.27
C ASN A 806 65.45 -28.65 8.59
N VAL A 807 64.49 -28.55 7.67
CA VAL A 807 63.08 -28.92 7.83
C VAL A 807 62.76 -30.27 7.18
N ALA A 808 62.16 -31.19 7.93
CA ALA A 808 61.47 -32.34 7.37
C ALA A 808 60.04 -31.93 6.97
N VAL A 809 59.67 -32.09 5.69
CA VAL A 809 58.30 -31.84 5.23
C VAL A 809 57.56 -33.18 5.20
N ILE A 810 56.67 -33.38 6.17
CA ILE A 810 55.81 -34.57 6.26
C ILE A 810 54.44 -34.18 5.74
N HIS A 811 53.97 -34.84 4.68
CA HIS A 811 52.72 -34.45 4.06
C HIS A 811 51.87 -35.62 3.59
N MET A 812 50.55 -35.45 3.58
CA MET A 812 49.67 -36.38 2.87
C MET A 812 49.89 -36.27 1.35
N THR A 813 49.72 -37.38 0.64
CA THR A 813 49.81 -37.42 -0.84
C THR A 813 48.53 -36.99 -1.54
N ASN A 814 47.47 -36.66 -0.79
CA ASN A 814 46.22 -36.14 -1.34
C ASN A 814 46.35 -34.67 -1.83
N ALA A 815 45.29 -34.16 -2.45
CA ALA A 815 45.30 -32.84 -3.12
C ALA A 815 45.57 -31.64 -2.18
N TYR A 816 45.20 -31.75 -0.90
CA TYR A 816 45.51 -30.76 0.13
C TYR A 816 46.99 -30.89 0.54
N GLY A 817 47.39 -32.06 1.02
CA GLY A 817 48.71 -32.27 1.60
C GLY A 817 49.84 -32.02 0.61
N ALA A 818 49.72 -32.53 -0.61
CA ALA A 818 50.72 -32.31 -1.65
C ALA A 818 50.77 -30.84 -2.09
N GLY A 819 49.60 -30.20 -2.24
CA GLY A 819 49.51 -28.81 -2.69
C GLY A 819 50.17 -27.83 -1.72
N LEU A 820 49.89 -27.96 -0.43
CA LEU A 820 50.50 -27.11 0.59
C LEU A 820 51.99 -27.41 0.80
N ALA A 821 52.39 -28.69 0.76
CA ALA A 821 53.80 -29.05 0.84
C ALA A 821 54.62 -28.45 -0.31
N ASP A 822 54.11 -28.54 -1.55
CA ASP A 822 54.77 -27.94 -2.72
C ASP A 822 54.84 -26.42 -2.60
N ALA A 823 53.77 -25.77 -2.11
CA ALA A 823 53.75 -24.33 -1.87
C ALA A 823 54.78 -23.92 -0.80
N PHE A 824 54.88 -24.66 0.31
CA PHE A 824 55.87 -24.41 1.35
C PHE A 824 57.31 -24.58 0.82
N VAL A 825 57.60 -25.70 0.16
CA VAL A 825 58.94 -25.98 -0.40
C VAL A 825 59.36 -24.91 -1.41
N ALA A 826 58.42 -24.38 -2.20
CA ALA A 826 58.69 -23.28 -3.12
C ALA A 826 59.08 -21.96 -2.41
N ASN A 827 58.62 -21.75 -1.17
CA ASN A 827 58.86 -20.52 -0.41
C ASN A 827 60.01 -20.63 0.62
N MET A 828 60.26 -21.81 1.21
CA MET A 828 61.26 -22.04 2.27
C MET A 828 62.73 -22.05 1.79
N ASP A 829 62.96 -22.04 0.47
CA ASP A 829 64.23 -22.41 -0.21
C ASP A 829 64.55 -23.91 -0.07
N ALA A 830 64.77 -24.58 -1.20
CA ALA A 830 65.10 -26.00 -1.25
C ALA A 830 66.39 -26.35 -0.47
N ALA A 831 67.26 -25.38 -0.22
CA ALA A 831 68.45 -25.56 0.62
C ALA A 831 68.13 -25.83 2.10
N HIS A 832 66.94 -25.42 2.59
CA HIS A 832 66.50 -25.62 3.96
C HIS A 832 65.66 -26.88 4.16
N ILE A 833 65.37 -27.61 3.07
CA ILE A 833 64.60 -28.86 3.12
C ILE A 833 65.54 -30.03 3.39
N CYS A 834 65.42 -30.62 4.58
CA CYS A 834 66.18 -31.78 5.03
C CYS A 834 65.73 -33.06 4.30
N THR A 835 64.43 -33.32 4.34
CA THR A 835 63.77 -34.45 3.67
C THR A 835 62.31 -34.11 3.42
N GLN A 836 61.70 -34.76 2.44
CA GLN A 836 60.26 -34.67 2.17
C GLN A 836 59.71 -36.10 2.13
N VAL A 837 58.69 -36.37 2.96
CA VAL A 837 58.12 -37.71 3.14
C VAL A 837 56.60 -37.62 2.98
N GLY A 838 56.10 -38.31 1.96
CA GLY A 838 54.66 -38.43 1.70
C GLY A 838 54.07 -39.68 2.36
N TYR A 839 52.83 -39.60 2.83
CA TYR A 839 52.03 -40.76 3.25
C TYR A 839 50.61 -40.69 2.68
N GLU A 840 49.98 -41.85 2.50
CA GLU A 840 48.60 -41.95 2.01
C GLU A 840 47.61 -41.66 3.15
N ASP A 841 46.48 -41.05 2.84
CA ASP A 841 45.38 -40.75 3.78
C ASP A 841 44.76 -41.99 4.46
N THR A 842 44.99 -43.17 3.91
CA THR A 842 44.58 -44.47 4.49
C THR A 842 45.63 -45.09 5.41
N SER A 843 46.77 -44.42 5.62
CA SER A 843 47.85 -44.92 6.47
C SER A 843 47.43 -44.94 7.94
N THR A 844 47.77 -46.00 8.67
CA THR A 844 47.49 -46.13 10.11
C THR A 844 48.74 -46.46 10.93
N ASP A 845 49.92 -46.50 10.29
CA ASP A 845 51.22 -46.79 10.90
C ASP A 845 52.23 -45.80 10.32
N TYR A 846 52.78 -44.96 11.19
CA TYR A 846 53.69 -43.88 10.83
C TYR A 846 55.13 -44.14 11.26
N ALA A 847 55.44 -45.30 11.88
CA ALA A 847 56.76 -45.57 12.45
C ALA A 847 57.89 -45.50 11.39
N THR A 848 57.64 -46.00 10.18
CA THR A 848 58.62 -45.96 9.09
C THR A 848 58.91 -44.53 8.61
N LEU A 849 57.87 -43.68 8.58
CA LEU A 849 58.02 -42.29 8.14
C LEU A 849 58.73 -41.45 9.20
N ALA A 850 58.38 -41.64 10.48
CA ALA A 850 59.04 -40.98 11.60
C ALA A 850 60.52 -41.38 11.69
N GLN A 851 60.85 -42.67 11.45
CA GLN A 851 62.22 -43.14 11.39
C GLN A 851 63.01 -42.48 10.25
N ALA A 852 62.39 -42.26 9.08
CA ALA A 852 63.05 -41.58 7.97
C ALA A 852 63.42 -40.13 8.31
N VAL A 853 62.58 -39.43 9.09
CA VAL A 853 62.85 -38.07 9.58
C VAL A 853 64.02 -38.06 10.57
N VAL A 854 64.04 -38.99 11.52
CA VAL A 854 65.13 -39.13 12.51
C VAL A 854 66.44 -39.53 11.84
N ASP A 855 66.42 -40.47 10.90
CA ASP A 855 67.60 -40.96 10.17
C ASP A 855 68.22 -39.88 9.28
N ALA A 856 67.39 -38.99 8.73
CA ALA A 856 67.85 -37.84 7.94
C ALA A 856 68.52 -36.76 8.81
N GLY A 857 68.34 -36.79 10.13
CA GLY A 857 68.92 -35.83 11.06
C GLY A 857 68.30 -34.44 10.98
N CYS A 858 67.00 -34.36 10.65
CA CYS A 858 66.28 -33.09 10.56
C CYS A 858 66.11 -32.45 11.94
N THR A 859 66.21 -31.13 12.04
CA THR A 859 66.14 -30.39 13.33
C THR A 859 64.79 -29.70 13.54
N SER A 860 63.97 -29.67 12.50
CA SER A 860 62.58 -29.23 12.57
C SER A 860 61.72 -30.06 11.62
N ALA A 861 60.41 -30.10 11.84
CA ALA A 861 59.46 -30.79 10.97
C ALA A 861 58.24 -29.91 10.72
N LEU A 862 57.80 -29.81 9.47
CA LEU A 862 56.49 -29.31 9.09
C LEU A 862 55.56 -30.49 8.86
N LEU A 863 54.45 -30.55 9.58
CA LEU A 863 53.36 -31.49 9.36
C LEU A 863 52.24 -30.82 8.56
N VAL A 864 52.04 -31.32 7.34
CA VAL A 864 50.85 -31.07 6.52
C VAL A 864 49.97 -32.32 6.61
N SER A 865 49.16 -32.39 7.65
CA SER A 865 48.44 -33.57 8.10
C SER A 865 47.08 -33.19 8.67
N TYR A 866 46.16 -34.15 8.76
CA TYR A 866 44.93 -33.99 9.55
C TYR A 866 45.16 -34.40 11.01
N ALA A 867 44.41 -33.82 11.93
CA ALA A 867 44.55 -34.02 13.37
C ALA A 867 44.80 -35.48 13.82
N THR A 868 44.00 -36.44 13.37
CA THR A 868 44.14 -37.86 13.75
C THR A 868 45.50 -38.43 13.33
N ASP A 869 45.92 -38.17 12.09
CA ASP A 869 47.18 -38.68 11.55
C ASP A 869 48.37 -37.93 12.17
N GLY A 870 48.23 -36.61 12.33
CA GLY A 870 49.24 -35.73 12.91
C GLY A 870 49.57 -36.12 14.34
N ALA A 871 48.54 -36.43 15.15
CA ALA A 871 48.70 -36.99 16.48
C ALA A 871 49.56 -38.27 16.48
N GLY A 872 49.24 -39.23 15.62
CA GLY A 872 50.00 -40.47 15.50
C GLY A 872 51.45 -40.24 15.03
N ILE A 873 51.68 -39.30 14.12
CA ILE A 873 53.02 -38.94 13.64
C ILE A 873 53.85 -38.29 14.77
N ILE A 874 53.24 -37.40 15.56
CA ILE A 874 53.89 -36.75 16.70
C ILE A 874 54.30 -37.80 17.75
N GLU A 875 53.43 -38.76 18.05
CA GLU A 875 53.73 -39.84 18.98
C GLU A 875 54.87 -40.76 18.50
N GLU A 876 54.87 -41.13 17.21
CA GLU A 876 55.96 -41.94 16.64
C GLU A 876 57.30 -41.18 16.63
N LEU A 877 57.31 -39.89 16.30
CA LEU A 877 58.50 -39.05 16.39
C LEU A 877 59.03 -38.97 17.82
N ALA A 878 58.15 -38.73 18.80
CA ALA A 878 58.50 -38.68 20.21
C ALA A 878 59.03 -40.04 20.72
N GLY A 879 58.39 -41.15 20.32
CA GLY A 879 58.81 -42.51 20.66
C GLY A 879 60.20 -42.88 20.14
N LEU A 880 60.62 -42.28 19.01
CA LEU A 880 61.96 -42.40 18.45
C LEU A 880 62.98 -41.40 19.05
N GLY A 881 62.55 -40.55 19.98
CA GLY A 881 63.40 -39.57 20.66
C GLY A 881 63.70 -38.32 19.83
N TYR A 882 62.83 -37.97 18.87
CA TYR A 882 62.92 -36.71 18.13
C TYR A 882 62.73 -35.52 19.08
N THR A 883 63.63 -34.54 19.01
CA THR A 883 63.57 -33.31 19.84
C THR A 883 63.58 -32.04 19.01
N GLY A 884 63.34 -32.15 17.70
CA GLY A 884 63.28 -31.00 16.80
C GLY A 884 61.98 -30.22 16.98
N ALA A 885 61.98 -28.97 16.55
CA ALA A 885 60.77 -28.14 16.61
C ALA A 885 59.74 -28.62 15.59
N ILE A 886 58.48 -28.73 16.01
CA ILE A 886 57.39 -29.21 15.17
C ILE A 886 56.49 -28.04 14.81
N TYR A 887 56.24 -27.89 13.51
CA TYR A 887 55.36 -26.91 12.91
C TYR A 887 54.20 -27.58 12.19
N GLY A 888 53.07 -26.90 12.13
CA GLY A 888 51.84 -27.37 11.53
C GLY A 888 51.21 -26.38 10.56
N ALA A 889 50.40 -26.93 9.67
CA ALA A 889 49.41 -26.19 8.92
C ALA A 889 48.03 -26.25 9.61
N ASP A 890 47.04 -25.71 8.91
CA ASP A 890 45.65 -25.60 9.31
C ASP A 890 45.01 -26.94 9.70
N GLY A 891 45.39 -28.05 9.06
CA GLY A 891 44.88 -29.38 9.35
C GLY A 891 45.16 -29.93 10.75
N ILE A 892 46.11 -29.33 11.50
CA ILE A 892 46.42 -29.67 12.89
C ILE A 892 46.30 -28.47 13.85
N ALA A 893 45.81 -27.32 13.40
CA ALA A 893 45.85 -26.05 14.13
C ALA A 893 44.67 -25.82 15.10
N GLU A 894 44.29 -26.87 15.85
CA GLU A 894 43.19 -26.84 16.82
C GLU A 894 43.40 -27.89 17.93
N GLU A 895 42.77 -27.72 19.09
CA GLU A 895 42.80 -28.63 20.23
C GLU A 895 42.34 -30.06 19.88
N GLY A 896 41.55 -30.21 18.80
CA GLY A 896 41.15 -31.50 18.26
C GLY A 896 42.31 -32.43 17.92
N LEU A 897 43.52 -31.90 17.66
CA LEU A 897 44.76 -32.67 17.51
C LEU A 897 45.01 -33.61 18.70
N ALA A 898 44.69 -33.17 19.92
CA ALA A 898 44.95 -33.93 21.13
C ALA A 898 43.90 -35.02 21.43
N ALA A 899 42.74 -35.02 20.75
CA ALA A 899 41.60 -35.88 21.09
C ALA A 899 41.91 -37.39 20.97
N GLY A 900 42.89 -37.76 20.14
CA GLY A 900 43.32 -39.14 19.91
C GLY A 900 44.67 -39.51 20.54
N MET A 901 45.35 -38.59 21.21
CA MET A 901 46.72 -38.81 21.73
C MET A 901 46.70 -39.58 23.05
N SER A 902 47.65 -40.50 23.20
CA SER A 902 47.94 -41.22 24.43
C SER A 902 48.70 -40.38 25.45
N ASP A 903 49.49 -39.40 24.99
CA ASP A 903 50.16 -38.39 25.80
C ASP A 903 49.97 -37.00 25.18
N THR A 904 49.04 -36.22 25.74
CA THR A 904 48.72 -34.88 25.24
C THR A 904 49.84 -33.87 25.48
N THR A 905 50.77 -34.13 26.41
CA THR A 905 51.88 -33.19 26.67
C THR A 905 52.87 -33.09 25.51
N LEU A 906 52.80 -34.02 24.56
CA LEU A 906 53.64 -34.01 23.35
C LEU A 906 53.30 -32.88 22.39
N VAL A 907 52.15 -32.21 22.55
CA VAL A 907 51.83 -31.01 21.75
C VAL A 907 52.47 -29.74 22.28
N ASP A 908 53.02 -29.74 23.51
CA ASP A 908 53.58 -28.52 24.11
C ASP A 908 54.69 -27.91 23.24
N GLY A 909 54.47 -26.65 22.83
CA GLY A 909 55.42 -25.89 22.00
C GLY A 909 55.35 -26.20 20.50
N ILE A 910 54.40 -27.03 20.05
CA ILE A 910 54.09 -27.15 18.63
C ILE A 910 53.47 -25.85 18.15
N ILE A 911 53.93 -25.35 17.00
CA ILE A 911 53.43 -24.10 16.40
C ILE A 911 52.67 -24.44 15.12
N ALA A 912 51.42 -24.04 14.99
CA ALA A 912 50.67 -24.22 13.75
C ALA A 912 50.16 -22.89 13.20
N THR A 913 49.75 -22.89 11.94
CA THR A 913 49.11 -21.73 11.32
C THR A 913 47.71 -22.09 10.85
N LYS A 914 46.76 -21.19 11.00
CA LYS A 914 45.43 -21.30 10.38
C LYS A 914 44.95 -19.95 9.86
N PRO A 915 44.11 -19.91 8.83
CA PRO A 915 43.47 -18.66 8.41
C PRO A 915 42.83 -17.94 9.60
N ALA A 916 42.97 -16.61 9.62
CA ALA A 916 42.31 -15.77 10.61
C ALA A 916 42.00 -14.39 10.03
N ALA A 917 40.90 -13.79 10.46
CA ALA A 917 40.62 -12.39 10.15
C ALA A 917 41.68 -11.48 10.79
N ALA A 918 42.20 -10.51 10.02
CA ALA A 918 43.03 -9.45 10.58
C ALA A 918 42.17 -8.36 11.26
N GLY A 919 42.62 -7.86 12.41
CA GLY A 919 41.99 -6.75 13.13
C GLY A 919 40.93 -7.15 14.17
N THR A 920 40.18 -6.17 14.66
CA THR A 920 39.13 -6.39 15.67
C THR A 920 37.93 -7.10 15.04
N PRO A 921 37.37 -8.16 15.66
CA PRO A 921 36.15 -8.81 15.18
C PRO A 921 35.02 -7.82 14.93
N GLY A 922 34.35 -7.98 13.79
CA GLY A 922 33.12 -7.24 13.48
C GLY A 922 31.94 -7.71 14.32
N MET A 923 30.83 -6.98 14.27
CA MET A 923 29.62 -7.31 15.05
C MET A 923 29.05 -8.70 14.69
N VAL A 924 29.06 -9.08 13.41
CA VAL A 924 28.63 -10.43 12.96
C VAL A 924 29.49 -11.52 13.60
N ALA A 925 30.81 -11.36 13.60
CA ALA A 925 31.74 -12.29 14.25
C ALA A 925 31.49 -12.41 15.76
N MET A 926 31.20 -11.30 16.45
CA MET A 926 30.88 -11.31 17.89
C MET A 926 29.55 -12.04 18.18
N VAL A 927 28.51 -11.78 17.37
CA VAL A 927 27.20 -12.41 17.53
C VAL A 927 27.26 -13.89 17.20
N PHE A 928 27.89 -14.25 16.09
CA PHE A 928 28.17 -15.65 15.75
C PHE A 928 28.94 -16.33 16.88
N GLY A 929 30.00 -15.71 17.40
CA GLY A 929 30.77 -16.27 18.52
C GLY A 929 29.91 -16.54 19.76
N ALA A 930 29.00 -15.63 20.11
CA ALA A 930 28.06 -15.82 21.22
C ALA A 930 27.04 -16.95 20.97
N LEU A 931 26.54 -17.09 19.73
CA LEU A 931 25.62 -18.16 19.34
C LEU A 931 26.33 -19.52 19.29
N CYS A 932 27.51 -19.56 18.68
CA CYS A 932 28.35 -20.73 18.54
C CYS A 932 28.78 -21.28 19.92
N ALA A 933 29.09 -20.40 20.88
CA ALA A 933 29.43 -20.78 22.25
C ALA A 933 28.31 -21.51 23.00
N GLN A 934 27.06 -21.42 22.55
CA GLN A 934 25.93 -22.16 23.13
C GLN A 934 25.88 -23.62 22.66
N SER A 935 26.66 -23.99 21.64
CA SER A 935 26.81 -25.36 21.14
C SER A 935 28.24 -25.85 21.38
N THR A 936 28.41 -26.95 22.11
CA THR A 936 29.73 -27.55 22.32
C THR A 936 30.39 -27.98 21.02
N ASP A 937 29.58 -28.43 20.05
CA ASP A 937 30.07 -28.88 18.74
C ASP A 937 30.57 -27.69 17.91
N CYS A 938 29.87 -26.56 17.95
CA CYS A 938 30.31 -25.35 17.25
C CYS A 938 31.54 -24.74 17.93
N ALA A 939 31.50 -24.57 19.25
CA ALA A 939 32.58 -23.95 20.02
C ALA A 939 33.91 -24.71 19.93
N GLY A 940 33.88 -26.04 19.79
CA GLY A 940 35.07 -26.89 19.63
C GLY A 940 35.38 -27.26 18.18
N GLY A 941 34.69 -26.67 17.19
CA GLY A 941 34.86 -26.98 15.78
C GLY A 941 35.83 -26.02 15.08
N ILE A 942 36.60 -26.54 14.12
CA ILE A 942 37.40 -25.74 13.18
C ILE A 942 36.51 -25.25 12.02
N TYR A 943 36.89 -24.13 11.37
CA TYR A 943 36.17 -23.51 10.24
C TYR A 943 34.67 -23.23 10.46
N THR A 944 34.23 -23.11 11.71
CA THR A 944 32.81 -22.92 12.02
C THR A 944 32.34 -21.54 11.57
N ALA A 945 33.15 -20.48 11.72
CA ALA A 945 32.81 -19.16 11.21
C ALA A 945 32.70 -19.14 9.66
N GLU A 946 33.59 -19.87 8.99
CA GLU A 946 33.63 -19.99 7.54
C GLU A 946 32.45 -20.82 6.99
N ALA A 947 32.05 -21.88 7.72
CA ALA A 947 30.85 -22.65 7.37
C ALA A 947 29.58 -21.79 7.49
N PHE A 948 29.52 -20.92 8.51
CA PHE A 948 28.44 -19.96 8.66
C PHE A 948 28.41 -18.99 7.47
N ASP A 949 29.56 -18.40 7.14
CA ASP A 949 29.67 -17.42 6.04
C ASP A 949 29.32 -18.04 4.69
N ALA A 950 29.83 -19.23 4.39
CA ALA A 950 29.52 -19.92 3.13
C ALA A 950 28.01 -20.20 2.98
N VAL A 951 27.33 -20.63 4.04
CA VAL A 951 25.87 -20.82 4.02
C VAL A 951 25.13 -19.51 3.80
N THR A 952 25.48 -18.47 4.55
CA THR A 952 24.82 -17.15 4.40
C THR A 952 25.04 -16.53 3.03
N ILE A 953 26.24 -16.63 2.45
CA ILE A 953 26.53 -16.17 1.10
C ILE A 953 25.68 -16.91 0.08
N VAL A 954 25.57 -18.25 0.17
CA VAL A 954 24.73 -19.03 -0.76
C VAL A 954 23.25 -18.69 -0.60
N ALA A 955 22.76 -18.56 0.64
CA ALA A 955 21.38 -18.18 0.92
C ALA A 955 21.04 -16.81 0.32
N PHE A 956 21.89 -15.81 0.56
CA PHE A 956 21.64 -14.44 0.11
C PHE A 956 21.84 -14.26 -1.39
N ALA A 957 22.76 -15.04 -1.98
CA ALA A 957 22.89 -15.11 -3.43
C ALA A 957 21.63 -15.70 -4.08
N ALA A 958 21.05 -16.75 -3.48
CA ALA A 958 19.79 -17.31 -3.96
C ALA A 958 18.64 -16.30 -3.82
N PHE A 959 18.57 -15.61 -2.69
CA PHE A 959 17.61 -14.53 -2.46
C PHE A 959 17.72 -13.42 -3.51
N THR A 960 18.94 -12.97 -3.78
CA THR A 960 19.23 -11.93 -4.79
C THR A 960 18.83 -12.40 -6.20
N ALA A 961 19.07 -13.67 -6.53
CA ALA A 961 18.70 -14.24 -7.82
C ALA A 961 17.17 -14.36 -7.98
N LEU A 962 16.42 -14.66 -6.90
CA LEU A 962 14.96 -14.66 -6.92
C LEU A 962 14.39 -13.25 -7.16
N ALA A 963 14.99 -12.23 -6.54
CA ALA A 963 14.61 -10.82 -6.75
C ALA A 963 15.07 -10.27 -8.12
N THR A 964 16.00 -10.94 -8.81
CA THR A 964 16.58 -10.48 -10.09
C THR A 964 16.44 -11.55 -11.19
N PRO A 965 15.26 -11.66 -11.83
CA PRO A 965 15.02 -12.68 -12.85
C PRO A 965 16.08 -12.69 -13.96
N GLY A 966 16.73 -13.84 -14.16
CA GLY A 966 17.76 -14.04 -15.19
C GLY A 966 19.21 -13.85 -14.71
N LEU A 967 19.43 -13.52 -13.43
CA LEU A 967 20.77 -13.53 -12.84
C LEU A 967 21.30 -14.97 -12.71
N ASP A 968 22.48 -15.22 -13.28
CA ASP A 968 23.19 -16.50 -13.15
C ASP A 968 23.62 -16.75 -11.70
N ALA A 969 23.47 -17.99 -11.21
CA ALA A 969 23.73 -18.33 -9.80
C ALA A 969 25.20 -18.10 -9.39
N GLY A 970 26.16 -18.40 -10.27
CA GLY A 970 27.57 -18.11 -10.02
C GLY A 970 27.85 -16.60 -9.93
N SER A 971 27.19 -15.82 -10.78
CA SER A 971 27.27 -14.35 -10.73
C SER A 971 26.63 -13.78 -9.46
N ALA A 972 25.52 -14.37 -8.99
CA ALA A 972 24.88 -14.01 -7.74
C ALA A 972 25.80 -14.28 -6.53
N VAL A 973 26.45 -15.45 -6.48
CA VAL A 973 27.44 -15.79 -5.43
C VAL A 973 28.63 -14.84 -5.47
N MET A 974 29.19 -14.60 -6.67
CA MET A 974 30.30 -13.68 -6.87
C MET A 974 29.96 -12.28 -6.36
N GLY A 975 28.77 -11.76 -6.70
CA GLY A 975 28.31 -10.43 -6.30
C GLY A 975 28.03 -10.33 -4.80
N THR A 976 27.36 -11.32 -4.22
CA THR A 976 27.04 -11.37 -2.79
C THR A 976 28.30 -11.40 -1.93
N GLY A 977 29.31 -12.16 -2.36
CA GLY A 977 30.59 -12.27 -1.66
C GLY A 977 31.55 -11.10 -1.87
N GLN A 978 31.16 -9.99 -2.53
CA GLN A 978 32.02 -8.79 -2.62
C GLN A 978 31.86 -7.93 -1.37
N GLY A 979 32.91 -7.81 -0.57
CA GLY A 979 32.89 -6.99 0.66
C GLY A 979 31.95 -7.53 1.74
N TRP A 980 31.66 -8.84 1.71
CA TRP A 980 30.78 -9.51 2.66
C TRP A 980 31.36 -9.40 4.07
N ASN A 981 30.57 -8.88 5.02
CA ASN A 981 30.97 -8.76 6.42
C ASN A 981 30.52 -10.00 7.20
N GLY A 982 31.40 -11.00 7.27
CA GLY A 982 31.09 -12.32 7.80
C GLY A 982 31.56 -12.57 9.23
N ALA A 983 31.22 -13.76 9.73
CA ALA A 983 31.72 -14.28 10.99
C ALA A 983 33.23 -14.54 10.97
N SER A 984 33.79 -14.95 9.83
CA SER A 984 35.23 -15.19 9.62
C SER A 984 35.97 -13.93 9.12
N GLY A 985 35.31 -12.75 9.19
CA GLY A 985 35.85 -11.48 8.73
C GLY A 985 35.30 -11.03 7.37
N THR A 986 35.95 -10.03 6.76
CA THR A 986 35.50 -9.51 5.46
C THR A 986 35.93 -10.43 4.32
N ILE A 987 34.96 -10.87 3.52
CA ILE A 987 35.16 -11.74 2.35
C ILE A 987 34.99 -10.91 1.08
N SER A 988 35.92 -11.07 0.12
CA SER A 988 35.83 -10.49 -1.23
C SER A 988 36.35 -11.51 -2.24
N PHE A 989 35.47 -12.07 -3.05
CA PHE A 989 35.89 -13.03 -4.08
C PHE A 989 36.70 -12.36 -5.19
N LEU A 990 37.85 -12.95 -5.50
CA LEU A 990 38.62 -12.69 -6.71
C LEU A 990 37.91 -13.30 -7.93
N THR A 991 38.34 -12.90 -9.13
CA THR A 991 37.71 -13.36 -10.38
C THR A 991 37.75 -14.88 -10.59
N ASN A 992 38.64 -15.58 -9.88
CA ASN A 992 38.78 -17.03 -9.91
C ASN A 992 38.06 -17.73 -8.75
N GLY A 993 37.27 -17.01 -7.94
CA GLY A 993 36.53 -17.56 -6.80
C GLY A 993 37.30 -17.66 -5.48
N ASP A 994 38.60 -17.33 -5.47
CA ASP A 994 39.42 -17.29 -4.26
C ASP A 994 39.14 -16.04 -3.41
N VAL A 995 39.55 -16.07 -2.15
CA VAL A 995 39.66 -14.86 -1.32
C VAL A 995 41.13 -14.42 -1.17
N PRO A 996 41.41 -13.10 -1.07
CA PRO A 996 42.70 -12.62 -0.61
C PRO A 996 43.01 -13.16 0.79
N ALA A 997 44.27 -13.47 1.08
CA ALA A 997 44.69 -13.80 2.43
C ALA A 997 44.57 -12.54 3.33
N ALA A 998 43.57 -12.52 4.21
CA ALA A 998 43.37 -11.42 5.17
C ALA A 998 44.39 -11.47 6.32
N GLY A 999 44.78 -12.68 6.74
CA GLY A 999 45.76 -12.93 7.78
C GLY A 999 45.76 -14.41 8.19
N PHE A 1000 46.72 -14.77 9.05
CA PHE A 1000 46.83 -16.10 9.64
C PHE A 1000 47.10 -15.97 11.14
N CYS A 1001 46.40 -16.77 11.94
CA CYS A 1001 46.80 -17.04 13.31
C CYS A 1001 48.03 -17.94 13.28
N ILE A 1002 49.03 -17.61 14.09
CA ILE A 1002 50.19 -18.45 14.39
C ILE A 1002 50.03 -18.86 15.85
N GLY A 1003 49.46 -20.03 16.07
CA GLY A 1003 49.17 -20.53 17.41
C GLY A 1003 50.23 -21.46 17.94
N GLU A 1004 50.39 -21.47 19.26
CA GLU A 1004 51.26 -22.37 19.98
C GLU A 1004 50.41 -23.24 20.91
N PHE A 1005 50.69 -24.54 20.89
CA PHE A 1005 50.02 -25.50 21.76
C PHE A 1005 50.61 -25.49 23.17
N SER A 1006 49.73 -25.58 24.16
CA SER A 1006 50.15 -25.77 25.55
C SER A 1006 49.18 -26.69 26.30
N THR A 1007 49.70 -27.42 27.28
CA THR A 1007 48.91 -28.34 28.11
C THR A 1007 48.89 -27.85 29.55
N ALA A 1008 47.69 -27.64 30.08
CA ALA A 1008 47.48 -27.30 31.48
C ALA A 1008 47.76 -28.50 32.40
N THR A 1009 47.93 -28.24 33.70
CA THR A 1009 48.25 -29.29 34.68
C THR A 1009 47.15 -30.35 34.87
N ASP A 1010 45.93 -30.07 34.42
CA ASP A 1010 44.80 -31.01 34.41
C ASP A 1010 44.70 -31.82 33.11
N GLY A 1011 45.62 -31.61 32.16
CA GLY A 1011 45.69 -32.31 30.88
C GLY A 1011 44.90 -31.63 29.75
N THR A 1012 44.25 -30.49 30.02
CA THR A 1012 43.56 -29.71 28.98
C THR A 1012 44.57 -29.06 28.05
N VAL A 1013 44.39 -29.28 26.74
CA VAL A 1013 45.19 -28.65 25.70
C VAL A 1013 44.55 -27.33 25.30
N SER A 1014 45.37 -26.29 25.08
CA SER A 1014 45.00 -25.03 24.45
C SER A 1014 45.81 -24.82 23.17
N TYR A 1015 45.20 -24.16 22.20
CA TYR A 1015 45.87 -23.63 21.02
C TYR A 1015 45.73 -22.10 20.99
N ASP A 1016 46.77 -21.40 21.41
CA ASP A 1016 46.71 -19.96 21.64
C ASP A 1016 47.40 -19.18 20.52
N CYS A 1017 46.66 -18.31 19.82
CA CYS A 1017 47.16 -17.42 18.77
C CYS A 1017 48.05 -16.29 19.33
N ALA A 1018 49.25 -16.62 19.81
CA ALA A 1018 50.19 -15.65 20.38
C ALA A 1018 50.84 -14.72 19.34
N ARG A 1019 50.87 -15.15 18.08
CA ARG A 1019 51.36 -14.39 16.93
C ARG A 1019 50.31 -14.35 15.83
N SER A 1020 50.40 -13.35 14.98
CA SER A 1020 49.59 -13.22 13.76
C SER A 1020 50.47 -12.85 12.58
N TRP A 1021 50.09 -13.27 11.38
CA TRP A 1021 50.70 -12.83 10.13
C TRP A 1021 49.65 -12.13 9.28
N ASP A 1022 49.99 -10.99 8.68
CA ASP A 1022 49.17 -10.36 7.65
C ASP A 1022 50.04 -9.79 6.49
N PRO A 1023 49.48 -9.60 5.28
CA PRO A 1023 50.26 -9.15 4.13
C PRO A 1023 50.87 -7.75 4.26
N VAL A 1024 50.39 -6.92 5.19
CA VAL A 1024 50.83 -5.53 5.40
C VAL A 1024 51.94 -5.47 6.43
N ASN A 1025 51.78 -6.17 7.55
CA ASN A 1025 52.67 -6.06 8.72
C ASN A 1025 53.63 -7.25 8.87
N GLY A 1026 53.43 -8.35 8.12
CA GLY A 1026 54.14 -9.61 8.34
C GLY A 1026 53.79 -10.21 9.70
N ILE A 1027 54.76 -10.84 10.37
CA ILE A 1027 54.55 -11.43 11.70
C ILE A 1027 54.49 -10.34 12.78
N THR A 1028 53.41 -10.36 13.54
CA THR A 1028 53.15 -9.52 14.72
C THR A 1028 52.88 -10.40 15.94
N THR A 1029 53.08 -9.84 17.14
CA THR A 1029 52.76 -10.49 18.43
C THR A 1029 51.55 -9.79 19.04
N ALA A 1030 50.63 -10.56 19.60
CA ALA A 1030 49.43 -10.04 20.28
C ALA A 1030 49.76 -9.15 21.49
#